data_AF-A0A3D1N4G8-F1
#
_entry.id   AF-A0A3D1N4G8-F1
#
_cell.length_a   1.000
_cell.length_b   1.000
_cell.length_c   1.000
_cell.angle_alpha   90.00
_cell.angle_beta   90.00
_cell.angle_gamma   90.00
#
_symmetry.space_group_name_H-M   'P 1'
#
loop_
_entity.id
_entity.type
_entity.pdbx_description
1 polymer ?
#
loop_
_entity_poly.entity_id
_entity_poly.type
_entity_poly.pdbx_seq_one_letter_code
_entity_poly.pdbx_strand_id
1 'polypeptide(L)'
;MNPVKLIIVSADDFGISEGVNLGILDCCSAGAVSSVSALAAGSAFRSGAEKLRDFPGIGVGAHLCLNDELPLSPAGQIPTLVRDGRFLPYRDMVLRLISGRLAPGEVYREWKLQIEALAAAGLHPSHLDTHNHIHLYPALFKVLVHLAEEYGIGAVRLPGCSGASDGGVNAANAAKFFLAARFPARSRELELRGIRHPGLTRGFFRSGGITAQKLHRWAALARPVEITEIITHPGRGVSRDCRRYAHWGYNWQAERDALINFDRYGGWKAAGARLCGYGEIPTACMEPAAPASKKISGVSVVIPAFNERENIAKTLSITKRYLKKNAADCEILVVDDMSTDGTGAEAERLLRGGEGRVIRTAKRAGYGAALRAGFDQAAKDRILYFDADYPMRIENIAKAFRHADAFDFVIGRRNNSWSEGPARFFYRRAYGALVRFTFKLKLSDVNFAFKLFSTSAWKSLRVTSNGSFIDAELMLEASRSGFSIKEIPVPLLARTFGRSRLMNYSNIAKILVELVHRFLINNGLETLRLYGGTGFFTRAHAAARLLLCPVGEIEKRLPRTGRILDFGCGIGVLSHMAALNYPRRKLEGVDIDARKISAARLARRIEGGPVFATAAQGEIPPGPYAAIIASDVLYLLEYFDQEKILAGFFKNLLPGGVLLIKETDIRPRWKHLLNLAEETLAVKVLGFTTGRGIFIRASDSYMRLLTDIGFQASLVRIDTGYLHPHVLYAAVKPSASGKEKTT
;
A
#
# COMPACT_ATOMS: atom_id res chain seq x y z
N MET A 1 3.21 43.92 -9.15
CA MET A 1 2.90 43.97 -7.70
C MET A 1 3.64 42.82 -7.04
N ASN A 2 4.41 43.06 -5.98
CA ASN A 2 5.01 41.96 -5.20
C ASN A 2 3.88 41.10 -4.62
N PRO A 3 3.99 39.76 -4.67
CA PRO A 3 2.93 38.90 -4.16
C PRO A 3 2.79 39.09 -2.63
N VAL A 4 1.56 39.34 -2.19
CA VAL A 4 1.23 39.68 -0.79
C VAL A 4 1.28 38.42 0.07
N LYS A 5 1.92 38.47 1.24
CA LYS A 5 1.92 37.36 2.21
C LYS A 5 0.60 37.33 2.96
N LEU A 6 -0.07 36.19 2.99
CA LEU A 6 -1.36 36.02 3.67
C LEU A 6 -1.16 35.32 5.02
N ILE A 7 -1.65 35.96 6.09
CA ILE A 7 -1.46 35.49 7.46
C ILE A 7 -2.82 35.37 8.17
N ILE A 8 -3.05 34.25 8.82
CA ILE A 8 -4.17 34.07 9.76
C ILE A 8 -3.59 34.25 11.16
N VAL A 9 -4.11 35.20 11.94
CA VAL A 9 -3.78 35.31 13.36
C VAL A 9 -5.00 34.81 14.13
N SER A 10 -4.84 33.64 14.76
CA SER A 10 -5.93 32.95 15.45
C SER A 10 -5.78 33.09 16.95
N ALA A 11 -6.80 33.63 17.61
CA ALA A 11 -6.90 33.72 19.05
C ALA A 11 -7.67 32.52 19.61
N ASP A 12 -6.96 31.65 20.32
CA ASP A 12 -7.49 30.42 20.91
C ASP A 12 -8.08 30.65 22.30
N ASP A 13 -8.82 29.64 22.79
CA ASP A 13 -9.43 29.58 24.13
C ASP A 13 -10.54 30.62 24.40
N PHE A 14 -11.17 31.19 23.37
CA PHE A 14 -12.35 32.03 23.57
C PHE A 14 -13.49 31.21 24.20
N GLY A 15 -14.05 31.68 25.29
CA GLY A 15 -15.06 31.00 26.10
C GLY A 15 -14.51 30.35 27.36
N ILE A 16 -13.19 30.24 27.53
CA ILE A 16 -12.61 29.56 28.70
C ILE A 16 -12.82 30.35 30.00
N SER A 17 -12.67 31.68 29.94
CA SER A 17 -12.87 32.60 31.06
C SER A 17 -13.16 34.01 30.57
N GLU A 18 -13.78 34.84 31.42
CA GLU A 18 -14.06 36.24 31.09
C GLU A 18 -12.79 37.04 30.79
N GLY A 19 -11.70 36.79 31.53
CA GLY A 19 -10.42 37.49 31.33
C GLY A 19 -9.79 37.21 29.97
N VAL A 20 -9.93 35.97 29.48
CA VAL A 20 -9.49 35.57 28.14
C VAL A 20 -10.42 36.17 27.08
N ASN A 21 -11.75 36.05 27.24
CA ASN A 21 -12.72 36.65 26.33
C ASN A 21 -12.46 38.14 26.11
N LEU A 22 -12.32 38.90 27.19
CA LEU A 22 -12.10 40.35 27.12
C LEU A 22 -10.79 40.70 26.40
N GLY A 23 -9.72 39.93 26.57
CA GLY A 23 -8.47 40.19 25.87
C GLY A 23 -8.51 39.81 24.39
N ILE A 24 -9.26 38.76 24.03
CA ILE A 24 -9.52 38.41 22.63
C ILE A 24 -10.38 39.51 21.96
N LEU A 25 -11.39 40.02 22.66
CA LEU A 25 -12.22 41.14 22.17
C LEU A 25 -11.42 42.45 22.04
N ASP A 26 -10.44 42.70 22.91
CA ASP A 26 -9.48 43.81 22.74
C ASP A 26 -8.72 43.68 21.42
N CYS A 27 -8.22 42.48 21.12
CA CYS A 27 -7.52 42.20 19.86
C CYS A 27 -8.45 42.33 18.64
N CYS A 28 -9.71 41.89 18.74
CA CYS A 28 -10.70 42.03 17.67
C CYS A 28 -10.99 43.52 17.40
N SER A 29 -11.19 44.30 18.46
CA SER A 29 -11.43 45.75 18.37
C SER A 29 -10.25 46.50 17.76
N ALA A 30 -9.03 46.03 18.02
CA ALA A 30 -7.82 46.59 17.46
C ALA A 30 -7.53 46.15 16.01
N GLY A 31 -8.25 45.17 15.46
CA GLY A 31 -7.93 44.55 14.17
C GLY A 31 -6.69 43.63 14.18
N ALA A 32 -6.17 43.31 15.36
CA ALA A 32 -4.90 42.60 15.53
C ALA A 32 -5.01 41.07 15.29
N VAL A 33 -6.23 40.53 15.19
CA VAL A 33 -6.53 39.13 14.92
C VAL A 33 -7.52 39.02 13.76
N SER A 34 -7.44 37.93 12.99
CA SER A 34 -8.37 37.67 11.89
C SER A 34 -9.27 36.46 12.13
N SER A 35 -8.99 35.69 13.18
CA SER A 35 -9.71 34.48 13.53
C SER A 35 -9.77 34.30 15.06
N VAL A 36 -10.89 33.77 15.54
CA VAL A 36 -11.12 33.42 16.95
C VAL A 36 -11.59 31.98 17.02
N SER A 37 -10.93 31.14 17.80
CA SER A 37 -11.33 29.75 18.04
C SER A 37 -12.10 29.66 19.36
N ALA A 38 -13.40 29.36 19.29
CA ALA A 38 -14.32 29.40 20.42
C ALA A 38 -14.63 28.01 20.99
N LEU A 39 -14.48 27.88 22.31
CA LEU A 39 -14.65 26.66 23.10
C LEU A 39 -16.05 26.68 23.74
N ALA A 40 -17.02 26.03 23.09
CA ALA A 40 -18.42 26.05 23.54
C ALA A 40 -18.68 25.40 24.91
N ALA A 41 -17.84 24.44 25.30
CA ALA A 41 -17.87 23.83 26.62
C ALA A 41 -17.32 24.75 27.73
N GLY A 42 -16.79 25.92 27.38
CA GLY A 42 -16.13 26.83 28.29
C GLY A 42 -17.12 27.57 29.19
N SER A 43 -16.73 27.78 30.45
CA SER A 43 -17.60 28.41 31.45
C SER A 43 -18.06 29.83 31.09
N ALA A 44 -17.27 30.56 30.30
CA ALA A 44 -17.57 31.92 29.84
C ALA A 44 -18.00 31.97 28.36
N PHE A 45 -18.37 30.83 27.75
CA PHE A 45 -18.74 30.81 26.34
C PHE A 45 -19.98 31.65 26.05
N ARG A 46 -21.05 31.48 26.83
CA ARG A 46 -22.34 32.16 26.58
C ARG A 46 -22.20 33.70 26.59
N SER A 47 -21.58 34.24 27.64
CA SER A 47 -21.36 35.68 27.79
C SER A 47 -20.36 36.24 26.78
N GLY A 48 -19.37 35.44 26.37
CA GLY A 48 -18.43 35.79 25.31
C GLY A 48 -19.08 35.82 23.93
N ALA A 49 -19.86 34.79 23.58
CA ALA A 49 -20.47 34.63 22.27
C ALA A 49 -21.40 35.80 21.91
N GLU A 50 -22.15 36.32 22.89
CA GLU A 50 -23.01 37.49 22.69
C GLU A 50 -22.22 38.71 22.21
N LYS A 51 -21.05 38.97 22.81
CA LYS A 51 -20.15 40.09 22.47
C LYS A 51 -19.37 39.85 21.18
N LEU A 52 -19.03 38.60 20.87
CA LEU A 52 -18.29 38.26 19.65
C LEU A 52 -19.11 38.54 18.37
N ARG A 53 -20.44 38.54 18.47
CA ARG A 53 -21.34 38.89 17.34
C ARG A 53 -21.19 40.34 16.87
N ASP A 54 -20.64 41.22 17.70
CA ASP A 54 -20.36 42.62 17.33
C ASP A 54 -19.18 42.72 16.34
N PHE A 55 -18.51 41.60 16.01
CA PHE A 55 -17.36 41.52 15.11
C PHE A 55 -17.62 40.59 13.91
N PRO A 56 -18.57 40.92 13.00
CA PRO A 56 -18.98 40.03 11.89
C PRO A 56 -17.87 39.77 10.85
N GLY A 57 -16.80 40.57 10.84
CA GLY A 57 -15.65 40.39 9.94
C GLY A 57 -14.60 39.38 10.43
N ILE A 58 -14.73 38.88 11.66
CA ILE A 58 -13.79 37.92 12.26
C ILE A 58 -14.22 36.49 11.96
N GLY A 59 -13.28 35.66 11.48
CA GLY A 59 -13.54 34.23 11.30
C GLY A 59 -13.71 33.54 12.66
N VAL A 60 -14.78 32.78 12.86
CA VAL A 60 -14.99 32.00 14.09
C VAL A 60 -14.68 30.54 13.83
N GLY A 61 -13.91 29.88 14.70
CA GLY A 61 -13.62 28.44 14.68
C GLY A 61 -14.30 27.71 15.82
N ALA A 62 -14.59 26.43 15.63
CA ALA A 62 -15.00 25.57 16.73
C ALA A 62 -13.76 24.95 17.39
N HIS A 63 -13.43 25.44 18.59
CA HIS A 63 -12.29 25.00 19.39
C HIS A 63 -12.67 23.83 20.29
N LEU A 64 -12.74 22.65 19.66
CA LEU A 64 -13.31 21.47 20.30
C LEU A 64 -12.40 20.95 21.43
N CYS A 65 -12.97 20.52 22.55
CA CYS A 65 -12.20 20.05 23.70
C CYS A 65 -12.68 18.68 24.23
N LEU A 66 -11.78 17.95 24.88
CA LEU A 66 -12.05 16.70 25.62
C LEU A 66 -11.34 16.67 26.98
N ASN A 67 -10.83 17.81 27.43
CA ASN A 67 -10.10 17.99 28.68
C ASN A 67 -10.28 19.41 29.19
N ASP A 68 -9.87 19.63 30.44
CA ASP A 68 -9.85 20.92 31.17
C ASP A 68 -11.23 21.55 31.47
N GLU A 69 -12.25 21.28 30.67
CA GLU A 69 -13.64 21.73 30.85
C GLU A 69 -14.64 20.63 31.27
N LEU A 70 -15.91 21.00 31.36
CA LEU A 70 -17.03 20.08 31.54
C LEU A 70 -17.57 19.63 30.17
N PRO A 71 -17.98 18.37 30.02
CA PRO A 71 -18.64 17.92 28.80
C PRO A 71 -20.01 18.59 28.62
N LEU A 72 -20.42 18.78 27.36
CA LEU A 72 -21.81 19.11 27.04
C LEU A 72 -22.70 17.87 27.03
N SER A 73 -22.14 16.70 26.71
CA SER A 73 -22.87 15.43 26.75
C SER A 73 -23.13 14.97 28.19
N PRO A 74 -24.27 14.31 28.45
CA PRO A 74 -24.48 13.60 29.71
C PRO A 74 -23.40 12.53 29.94
N ALA A 75 -22.84 12.48 31.16
CA ALA A 75 -21.72 11.59 31.50
C ALA A 75 -21.98 10.11 31.16
N GLY A 76 -23.21 9.63 31.35
CA GLY A 76 -23.60 8.24 31.01
C GLY A 76 -23.55 7.92 29.52
N GLN A 77 -23.56 8.93 28.65
CA GLN A 77 -23.40 8.73 27.21
C GLN A 77 -21.91 8.69 26.83
N ILE A 78 -21.01 9.32 27.57
CA ILE A 78 -19.57 9.43 27.24
C ILE A 78 -18.64 8.85 28.32
N PRO A 79 -18.88 7.62 28.82
CA PRO A 79 -18.17 7.07 29.98
C PRO A 79 -16.66 6.89 29.76
N THR A 80 -16.18 6.81 28.52
CA THR A 80 -14.74 6.70 28.22
C THR A 80 -14.02 8.04 28.27
N LEU A 81 -14.74 9.16 28.15
CA LEU A 81 -14.21 10.53 28.12
C LEU A 81 -14.18 11.21 29.49
N VAL A 82 -14.94 10.68 30.46
CA VAL A 82 -15.17 11.34 31.74
C VAL A 82 -14.77 10.50 32.95
N ARG A 83 -14.50 11.19 34.07
CA ARG A 83 -14.44 10.64 35.43
C ARG A 83 -15.16 11.62 36.35
N ASP A 84 -16.07 11.11 37.18
CA ASP A 84 -16.86 11.92 38.12
C ASP A 84 -17.62 13.08 37.44
N GLY A 85 -18.15 12.83 36.23
CA GLY A 85 -18.88 13.81 35.42
C GLY A 85 -18.03 14.89 34.74
N ARG A 86 -16.70 14.85 34.90
CA ARG A 86 -15.76 15.80 34.29
C ARG A 86 -14.93 15.13 33.21
N PHE A 87 -14.44 15.89 32.22
CA PHE A 87 -13.47 15.34 31.28
C PHE A 87 -12.23 14.81 32.00
N LEU A 88 -11.63 13.77 31.44
CA LEU A 88 -10.37 13.22 31.92
C LEU A 88 -9.24 14.26 31.82
N PRO A 89 -8.28 14.25 32.76
CA PRO A 89 -7.04 15.00 32.59
C PRO A 89 -6.35 14.61 31.27
N TYR A 90 -5.66 15.56 30.63
CA TYR A 90 -5.00 15.37 29.32
C TYR A 90 -4.20 14.06 29.23
N ARG A 91 -3.38 13.77 30.24
CA ARG A 91 -2.56 12.55 30.30
C ARG A 91 -3.41 11.28 30.27
N ASP A 92 -4.48 11.24 31.06
CA ASP A 92 -5.35 10.07 31.18
C ASP A 92 -6.17 9.85 29.90
N MET A 93 -6.64 10.94 29.29
CA MET A 93 -7.28 10.92 27.97
C MET A 93 -6.33 10.34 26.93
N VAL A 94 -5.07 10.81 26.86
CA VAL A 94 -4.07 10.28 25.93
C VAL A 94 -3.78 8.80 26.20
N LEU A 95 -3.65 8.38 27.46
CA LEU A 95 -3.43 6.98 27.82
C LEU A 95 -4.59 6.08 27.38
N ARG A 96 -5.84 6.52 27.56
CA ARG A 96 -7.02 5.78 27.05
C ARG A 96 -7.07 5.76 25.53
N LEU A 97 -6.70 6.85 24.88
CA LEU A 97 -6.65 6.96 23.43
C LEU A 97 -5.64 5.98 22.81
N ILE A 98 -4.41 5.95 23.32
CA ILE A 98 -3.36 5.07 22.78
C ILE A 98 -3.57 3.59 23.14
N SER A 99 -4.27 3.31 24.25
CA SER A 99 -4.64 1.95 24.66
C SER A 99 -5.94 1.45 24.00
N GLY A 100 -6.59 2.26 23.17
CA GLY A 100 -7.85 1.91 22.51
C GLY A 100 -9.06 1.83 23.44
N ARG A 101 -8.96 2.40 24.65
CA ARG A 101 -10.04 2.45 25.65
C ARG A 101 -10.93 3.69 25.54
N LEU A 102 -10.59 4.61 24.63
CA LEU A 102 -11.38 5.80 24.32
C LEU A 102 -12.24 5.53 23.08
N ALA A 103 -13.56 5.68 23.19
CA ALA A 103 -14.49 5.34 22.13
C ALA A 103 -14.67 6.52 21.14
N PRO A 104 -14.36 6.36 19.84
CA PRO A 104 -14.52 7.44 18.86
C PRO A 104 -15.96 7.94 18.69
N GLY A 105 -16.96 7.07 18.91
CA GLY A 105 -18.37 7.47 18.87
C GLY A 105 -18.78 8.40 20.02
N GLU A 106 -18.10 8.33 21.17
CA GLU A 106 -18.30 9.26 22.28
C GLU A 106 -17.70 10.63 21.95
N VAL A 107 -16.52 10.65 21.36
CA VAL A 107 -15.88 11.88 20.86
C VAL A 107 -16.78 12.58 19.85
N TYR A 108 -17.31 11.80 18.89
CA TYR A 108 -18.22 12.32 17.87
C TYR A 108 -19.43 12.99 18.53
N ARG A 109 -20.10 12.33 19.47
CA ARG A 109 -21.28 12.88 20.16
C ARG A 109 -20.97 14.18 20.90
N GLU A 110 -19.85 14.20 21.64
CA GLU A 110 -19.44 15.38 22.38
C GLU A 110 -19.08 16.55 21.46
N TRP A 111 -18.25 16.32 20.46
CA TRP A 111 -17.84 17.38 19.53
C TRP A 111 -18.99 17.86 18.65
N LYS A 112 -19.91 16.98 18.30
CA LYS A 112 -21.16 17.35 17.62
C LYS A 112 -21.96 18.36 18.45
N LEU A 113 -22.19 18.07 19.73
CA LEU A 113 -22.88 19.01 20.64
C LEU A 113 -22.14 20.33 20.79
N GLN A 114 -20.80 20.32 20.83
CA GLN A 114 -20.02 21.55 20.86
C GLN A 114 -20.23 22.38 19.59
N ILE A 115 -20.17 21.79 18.39
CA ILE A 115 -20.45 22.51 17.13
C ILE A 115 -21.87 23.08 17.12
N GLU A 116 -22.86 22.29 17.54
CA GLU A 116 -24.26 22.70 17.61
C GLU A 116 -24.48 23.83 18.62
N ALA A 117 -23.75 23.83 19.75
CA ALA A 117 -23.78 24.91 20.73
C ALA A 117 -23.21 26.23 20.19
N LEU A 118 -22.17 26.19 19.35
CA LEU A 118 -21.70 27.38 18.63
C LEU A 118 -22.80 27.92 17.69
N ALA A 119 -23.39 27.05 16.89
CA ALA A 119 -24.45 27.43 15.95
C ALA A 119 -25.67 28.01 16.68
N ALA A 120 -26.07 27.43 17.81
CA ALA A 120 -27.18 27.92 18.64
C ALA A 120 -26.89 29.31 19.25
N ALA A 121 -25.62 29.66 19.47
CA ALA A 121 -25.21 30.99 19.91
C ALA A 121 -25.13 32.01 18.74
N GLY A 122 -25.45 31.61 17.52
CA GLY A 122 -25.34 32.45 16.31
C GLY A 122 -23.92 32.56 15.77
N LEU A 123 -23.02 31.65 16.17
CA LEU A 123 -21.65 31.61 15.69
C LEU A 123 -21.50 30.44 14.69
N HIS A 124 -21.22 30.76 13.42
CA HIS A 124 -21.05 29.76 12.38
C HIS A 124 -19.56 29.44 12.18
N PRO A 125 -19.10 28.20 12.45
CA PRO A 125 -17.69 27.85 12.34
C PRO A 125 -17.18 27.91 10.88
N SER A 126 -16.17 28.75 10.66
CA SER A 126 -15.38 28.85 9.43
C SER A 126 -14.32 27.74 9.31
N HIS A 127 -13.87 27.21 10.45
CA HIS A 127 -12.87 26.16 10.54
C HIS A 127 -13.05 25.33 11.82
N LEU A 128 -12.43 24.15 11.84
CA LEU A 128 -12.31 23.31 13.04
C LEU A 128 -10.87 23.26 13.54
N ASP A 129 -10.72 23.32 14.86
CA ASP A 129 -9.50 23.00 15.57
C ASP A 129 -9.85 22.38 16.93
N THR A 130 -8.86 22.15 17.79
CA THR A 130 -9.13 21.59 19.13
C THR A 130 -8.22 22.17 20.18
N HIS A 131 -8.72 22.30 21.40
CA HIS A 131 -7.93 22.57 22.58
C HIS A 131 -6.81 21.52 22.73
N ASN A 132 -5.60 21.98 23.06
CA ASN A 132 -4.36 21.17 23.09
C ASN A 132 -4.00 20.42 21.78
N HIS A 133 -4.62 20.76 20.65
CA HIS A 133 -4.39 20.13 19.34
C HIS A 133 -4.58 18.60 19.33
N ILE A 134 -5.50 18.09 20.15
CA ILE A 134 -5.83 16.66 20.26
C ILE A 134 -6.36 16.05 18.95
N HIS A 135 -6.88 16.85 18.01
CA HIS A 135 -7.21 16.36 16.67
C HIS A 135 -5.99 15.79 15.93
N LEU A 136 -4.76 16.11 16.34
CA LEU A 136 -3.57 15.50 15.75
C LEU A 136 -3.37 14.04 16.17
N TYR A 137 -4.18 13.46 17.05
CA TYR A 137 -4.18 12.01 17.23
C TYR A 137 -4.98 11.32 16.12
N PRO A 138 -4.47 10.23 15.50
CA PRO A 138 -5.12 9.63 14.31
C PRO A 138 -6.58 9.23 14.48
N ALA A 139 -7.00 8.79 15.66
CA ALA A 139 -8.39 8.43 15.92
C ALA A 139 -9.30 9.67 15.99
N LEU A 140 -8.82 10.74 16.64
CA LEU A 140 -9.55 12.00 16.81
C LEU A 140 -9.59 12.81 15.51
N PHE A 141 -8.50 12.79 14.73
CA PHE A 141 -8.45 13.44 13.40
C PHE A 141 -9.58 12.99 12.48
N LYS A 142 -9.89 11.69 12.48
CA LYS A 142 -10.97 11.14 11.65
C LYS A 142 -12.35 11.62 12.06
N VAL A 143 -12.58 11.73 13.37
CA VAL A 143 -13.85 12.25 13.91
C VAL A 143 -13.98 13.73 13.53
N LEU A 144 -12.89 14.50 13.66
CA LEU A 144 -12.85 15.92 13.27
C LEU A 144 -13.18 16.09 11.79
N VAL A 145 -12.52 15.34 10.91
CA VAL A 145 -12.74 15.41 9.46
C VAL A 145 -14.16 14.99 9.10
N HIS A 146 -14.73 13.99 9.78
CA HIS A 146 -16.11 13.59 9.55
C HIS A 146 -17.09 14.71 9.94
N LEU A 147 -16.88 15.38 11.07
CA LEU A 147 -17.68 16.53 11.49
C LEU A 147 -17.52 17.72 10.54
N ALA A 148 -16.30 17.97 10.03
CA ALA A 148 -16.08 19.00 9.01
C ALA A 148 -16.93 18.74 7.76
N GLU A 149 -16.99 17.50 7.28
CA GLU A 149 -17.82 17.10 6.15
C GLU A 149 -19.33 17.19 6.46
N GLU A 150 -19.75 16.73 7.64
CA GLU A 150 -21.16 16.71 8.06
C GLU A 150 -21.74 18.13 8.16
N TYR A 151 -20.99 19.06 8.74
CA TYR A 151 -21.43 20.44 8.94
C TYR A 151 -21.01 21.38 7.80
N GLY A 152 -20.35 20.88 6.76
CA GLY A 152 -19.87 21.70 5.64
C GLY A 152 -18.80 22.73 6.02
N ILE A 153 -18.03 22.47 7.08
CA ILE A 153 -16.99 23.37 7.58
C ILE A 153 -15.74 23.18 6.72
N GLY A 154 -15.51 24.16 5.84
CA GLY A 154 -14.56 24.02 4.73
C GLY A 154 -13.08 24.18 5.08
N ALA A 155 -12.70 24.22 6.36
CA ALA A 155 -11.30 24.31 6.77
C ALA A 155 -11.00 23.65 8.12
N VAL A 156 -9.76 23.17 8.28
CA VAL A 156 -9.23 22.53 9.48
C VAL A 156 -7.83 23.08 9.77
N ARG A 157 -7.55 23.43 11.03
CA ARG A 157 -6.20 23.75 11.49
C ARG A 157 -5.30 22.53 11.36
N LEU A 158 -4.07 22.70 10.85
CA LEU A 158 -3.14 21.58 10.72
C LEU A 158 -1.67 21.97 10.98
N PRO A 159 -1.19 21.89 12.24
CA PRO A 159 0.19 22.20 12.57
C PRO A 159 1.19 21.17 12.01
N GLY A 160 2.31 21.66 11.46
CA GLY A 160 3.41 20.85 10.93
C GLY A 160 4.76 21.09 11.63
N CYS A 161 5.81 20.37 11.21
CA CYS A 161 7.14 20.46 11.84
C CYS A 161 7.90 21.76 11.54
N SER A 162 7.47 22.55 10.56
CA SER A 162 8.13 23.79 10.15
C SER A 162 8.22 24.85 11.27
N GLY A 163 7.39 24.72 12.32
CA GLY A 163 7.43 25.53 13.55
C GLY A 163 8.35 24.99 14.66
N ALA A 164 9.00 23.84 14.50
CA ALA A 164 9.76 23.18 15.58
C ALA A 164 11.00 24.00 16.01
N SER A 165 11.59 24.77 15.09
CA SER A 165 12.70 25.69 15.37
C SER A 165 12.34 26.82 16.34
N ASP A 166 11.05 27.11 16.52
CA ASP A 166 10.59 28.16 17.45
C ASP A 166 10.59 27.69 18.92
N GLY A 167 10.51 26.35 19.11
CA GLY A 167 10.35 25.68 20.40
C GLY A 167 11.60 25.00 20.96
N GLY A 168 12.56 24.67 20.09
CA GLY A 168 13.60 23.68 20.41
C GLY A 168 13.01 22.27 20.61
N VAL A 169 13.81 21.23 20.36
CA VAL A 169 13.41 19.84 20.65
C VAL A 169 13.83 19.53 22.09
N ASN A 170 12.89 19.60 23.03
CA ASN A 170 13.05 19.11 24.40
C ASN A 170 12.05 17.98 24.69
N ALA A 171 12.22 17.26 25.80
CA ALA A 171 11.35 16.14 26.17
C ALA A 171 9.86 16.54 26.24
N ALA A 172 9.56 17.79 26.63
CA ALA A 172 8.21 18.33 26.70
C ALA A 172 7.54 18.50 25.31
N ASN A 173 8.32 18.79 24.26
CA ASN A 173 7.83 18.98 22.89
C ASN A 173 7.96 17.74 21.99
N ALA A 174 8.57 16.66 22.47
CA ALA A 174 8.78 15.44 21.68
C ALA A 174 7.45 14.86 21.15
N ALA A 175 6.41 14.80 22.01
CA ALA A 175 5.08 14.32 21.60
C ALA A 175 4.46 15.21 20.50
N LYS A 176 4.55 16.54 20.64
CA LYS A 176 4.08 17.50 19.63
C LYS A 176 4.82 17.31 18.29
N PHE A 177 6.12 17.04 18.32
CA PHE A 177 6.90 16.76 17.12
C PHE A 177 6.42 15.49 16.39
N PHE A 178 6.20 14.38 17.12
CA PHE A 178 5.67 13.15 16.53
C PHE A 178 4.26 13.33 15.93
N LEU A 179 3.43 14.15 16.56
CA LEU A 179 2.10 14.48 16.05
C LEU A 179 2.17 15.34 14.78
N ALA A 180 3.06 16.34 14.76
CA ALA A 180 3.30 17.24 13.63
C ALA A 180 4.00 16.56 12.44
N ALA A 181 4.81 15.53 12.67
CA ALA A 181 5.49 14.77 11.62
C ALA A 181 4.52 14.08 10.64
N ARG A 182 3.25 13.93 11.02
CA ARG A 182 2.19 13.41 10.15
C ARG A 182 1.52 14.45 9.25
N PHE A 183 1.97 15.70 9.29
CA PHE A 183 1.43 16.78 8.47
C PHE A 183 1.24 16.40 6.99
N PRO A 184 2.23 15.85 6.25
CA PRO A 184 2.04 15.56 4.83
C PRO A 184 0.92 14.54 4.55
N ALA A 185 0.72 13.58 5.45
CA ALA A 185 -0.33 12.58 5.29
C ALA A 185 -1.72 13.16 5.54
N ARG A 186 -1.85 14.06 6.52
CA ARG A 186 -3.12 14.71 6.88
C ARG A 186 -3.50 15.83 5.93
N SER A 187 -2.53 16.63 5.52
CA SER A 187 -2.69 17.67 4.49
C SER A 187 -3.31 17.04 3.25
N ARG A 188 -2.66 15.99 2.72
CA ARG A 188 -3.21 15.22 1.59
C ARG A 188 -4.60 14.63 1.85
N GLU A 189 -4.91 14.19 3.06
CA GLU A 189 -6.25 13.68 3.39
C GLU A 189 -7.32 14.78 3.33
N LEU A 190 -7.03 15.97 3.85
CA LEU A 190 -7.92 17.13 3.81
C LEU A 190 -8.11 17.64 2.37
N GLU A 191 -7.02 17.77 1.62
CA GLU A 191 -7.04 18.18 0.20
C GLU A 191 -7.93 17.26 -0.65
N LEU A 192 -7.81 15.94 -0.47
CA LEU A 192 -8.63 14.95 -1.18
C LEU A 192 -10.13 15.04 -0.86
N ARG A 193 -10.48 15.66 0.27
CA ARG A 193 -11.86 15.89 0.72
C ARG A 193 -12.33 17.32 0.46
N GLY A 194 -11.49 18.16 -0.16
CA GLY A 194 -11.79 19.57 -0.41
C GLY A 194 -11.81 20.43 0.85
N ILE A 195 -11.22 19.95 1.96
CA ILE A 195 -11.13 20.69 3.22
C ILE A 195 -9.81 21.46 3.21
N ARG A 196 -9.88 22.78 3.42
CA ARG A 196 -8.71 23.66 3.41
C ARG A 196 -7.91 23.55 4.70
N HIS A 197 -6.61 23.83 4.63
CA HIS A 197 -5.77 23.97 5.82
C HIS A 197 -4.63 24.98 5.56
N PRO A 198 -4.09 25.65 6.59
CA PRO A 198 -2.90 26.47 6.44
C PRO A 198 -1.71 25.62 5.95
N GLY A 199 -0.85 26.18 5.11
CA GLY A 199 0.37 25.48 4.67
C GLY A 199 1.46 25.53 5.73
N LEU A 200 1.51 26.62 6.50
CA LEU A 200 2.42 26.82 7.60
C LEU A 200 1.67 27.22 8.88
N THR A 201 2.05 26.65 10.02
CA THR A 201 1.51 27.04 11.34
C THR A 201 2.65 27.38 12.30
N ARG A 202 2.51 28.50 13.01
CA ARG A 202 3.41 29.01 14.07
C ARG A 202 2.65 29.11 15.40
N GLY A 203 3.39 29.17 16.51
CA GLY A 203 2.82 29.20 17.87
C GLY A 203 2.58 27.83 18.52
N PHE A 204 2.42 26.75 17.73
CA PHE A 204 2.16 25.38 18.22
C PHE A 204 3.18 24.84 19.26
N PHE A 205 4.48 25.12 19.05
CA PHE A 205 5.57 24.69 19.95
C PHE A 205 5.88 25.69 21.08
N ARG A 206 5.18 26.83 21.14
CA ARG A 206 5.39 27.96 22.07
C ARG A 206 4.07 28.65 22.43
N SER A 207 3.08 27.89 22.89
CA SER A 207 1.78 28.41 23.33
C SER A 207 1.94 29.40 24.51
N GLY A 208 1.18 30.49 24.49
CA GLY A 208 1.10 31.50 25.57
C GLY A 208 2.38 32.30 25.84
N GLY A 209 3.33 32.32 24.90
CA GLY A 209 4.62 33.01 25.04
C GLY A 209 5.01 33.78 23.79
N ILE A 210 4.06 34.34 23.05
CA ILE A 210 4.33 35.14 21.85
C ILE A 210 4.77 36.55 22.26
N THR A 211 5.80 37.06 21.57
CA THR A 211 6.38 38.39 21.80
C THR A 211 6.44 39.16 20.49
N ALA A 212 6.54 40.49 20.56
CA ALA A 212 6.68 41.34 19.37
C ALA A 212 7.86 40.91 18.48
N GLN A 213 9.00 40.54 19.07
CA GLN A 213 10.17 40.05 18.34
C GLN A 213 9.86 38.79 17.51
N LYS A 214 9.04 37.87 18.04
CA LYS A 214 8.60 36.67 17.30
C LYS A 214 7.64 37.03 16.17
N LEU A 215 6.72 37.97 16.40
CA LEU A 215 5.81 38.46 15.37
C LEU A 215 6.59 39.08 14.19
N HIS A 216 7.59 39.93 14.46
CA HIS A 216 8.49 40.46 13.42
C HIS A 216 9.18 39.34 12.64
N ARG A 217 9.74 38.36 13.34
CA ARG A 217 10.43 37.22 12.71
C ARG A 217 9.50 36.38 11.84
N TRP A 218 8.30 36.05 12.33
CA TRP A 218 7.36 35.21 11.60
C TRP A 218 6.73 35.95 10.41
N ALA A 219 6.44 37.24 10.54
CA ALA A 219 6.00 38.06 9.43
C ALA A 219 7.07 38.14 8.31
N ALA A 220 8.34 38.26 8.70
CA ALA A 220 9.46 38.22 7.74
C ALA A 220 9.57 36.87 7.01
N LEU A 221 9.42 35.76 7.74
CA LEU A 221 9.54 34.39 7.21
C LEU A 221 8.32 33.88 6.43
N ALA A 222 7.16 34.55 6.53
CA ALA A 222 5.96 34.17 5.80
C ALA A 222 6.18 34.25 4.28
N ARG A 223 5.55 33.35 3.52
CA ARG A 223 5.75 33.20 2.07
C ARG A 223 4.48 33.63 1.31
N PRO A 224 4.60 34.30 0.16
CA PRO A 224 3.43 34.79 -0.58
C PRO A 224 2.49 33.72 -1.18
N VAL A 225 2.99 32.51 -1.39
CA VAL A 225 2.23 31.40 -2.03
C VAL A 225 1.60 30.46 -1.00
N GLU A 226 1.90 30.66 0.29
CA GLU A 226 1.52 29.75 1.38
C GLU A 226 0.91 30.55 2.53
N ILE A 227 -0.34 30.28 2.89
CA ILE A 227 -0.95 30.92 4.06
C ILE A 227 -0.30 30.41 5.33
N THR A 228 0.12 31.37 6.16
CA THR A 228 0.70 31.12 7.47
C THR A 228 -0.33 31.40 8.55
N GLU A 229 -0.64 30.41 9.37
CA GLU A 229 -1.37 30.60 10.62
C GLU A 229 -0.41 30.88 11.78
N ILE A 230 -0.75 31.85 12.63
CA ILE A 230 -0.09 32.13 13.90
C ILE A 230 -1.11 31.91 15.01
N ILE A 231 -0.90 30.86 15.81
CA ILE A 231 -1.75 30.50 16.94
C ILE A 231 -1.38 31.35 18.15
N THR A 232 -2.34 32.02 18.76
CA THR A 232 -2.16 32.93 19.89
C THR A 232 -3.16 32.67 21.01
N HIS A 233 -2.83 33.12 22.23
CA HIS A 233 -3.61 32.97 23.45
C HIS A 233 -3.66 34.32 24.20
N PRO A 234 -4.26 35.38 23.63
CA PRO A 234 -4.32 36.69 24.29
C PRO A 234 -5.40 36.72 25.38
N GLY A 235 -5.21 37.55 26.40
CA GLY A 235 -6.16 37.75 27.51
C GLY A 235 -5.77 38.97 28.34
N ARG A 236 -6.65 39.47 29.21
CA ARG A 236 -6.33 40.65 30.04
C ARG A 236 -5.46 40.35 31.28
N GLY A 237 -5.01 39.11 31.48
CA GLY A 237 -4.32 38.71 32.71
C GLY A 237 -5.29 38.36 33.85
N VAL A 238 -4.75 38.07 35.05
CA VAL A 238 -5.37 37.25 36.12
C VAL A 238 -6.68 37.83 36.70
N SER A 239 -7.81 37.62 36.03
CA SER A 239 -9.10 37.54 36.72
C SER A 239 -9.08 36.32 37.66
N ARG A 240 -9.92 36.31 38.70
CA ARG A 240 -10.03 35.16 39.63
C ARG A 240 -10.23 33.83 38.88
N ASP A 241 -10.90 33.90 37.73
CA ASP A 241 -11.27 32.75 36.89
C ASP A 241 -10.08 32.19 36.08
N CYS A 242 -9.11 33.03 35.70
CA CYS A 242 -7.89 32.57 35.01
C CYS A 242 -6.95 31.75 35.92
N ARG A 243 -7.06 31.87 37.26
CA ARG A 243 -6.18 31.15 38.20
C ARG A 243 -6.27 29.64 38.08
N ARG A 244 -7.42 29.10 37.66
CA ARG A 244 -7.61 27.66 37.40
C ARG A 244 -6.62 27.12 36.35
N TYR A 245 -6.18 27.97 35.43
CA TYR A 245 -5.29 27.62 34.31
C TYR A 245 -3.85 28.10 34.52
N ALA A 246 -3.49 28.58 35.72
CA ALA A 246 -2.16 29.12 35.99
C ALA A 246 -1.01 28.12 35.71
N HIS A 247 -1.30 26.82 35.82
CA HIS A 247 -0.35 25.74 35.54
C HIS A 247 0.12 25.68 34.08
N TRP A 248 -0.52 26.38 33.15
CA TRP A 248 -0.09 26.51 31.76
C TRP A 248 1.11 27.44 31.58
N GLY A 249 1.37 28.33 32.54
CA GLY A 249 2.46 29.30 32.48
C GLY A 249 2.32 30.33 31.35
N TYR A 250 1.10 30.58 30.88
CA TYR A 250 0.82 31.54 29.81
C TYR A 250 0.90 32.97 30.32
N ASN A 251 1.46 33.85 29.49
CA ASN A 251 1.42 35.30 29.73
C ASN A 251 0.39 35.96 28.80
N TRP A 252 -0.88 35.71 29.10
CA TRP A 252 -2.02 36.19 28.28
C TRP A 252 -1.98 37.69 28.00
N GLN A 253 -1.64 38.50 29.01
CA GLN A 253 -1.60 39.97 28.89
C GLN A 253 -0.47 40.43 27.97
N ALA A 254 0.75 39.90 28.17
CA ALA A 254 1.88 40.26 27.31
C ALA A 254 1.64 39.84 25.84
N GLU A 255 0.98 38.70 25.62
CA GLU A 255 0.64 38.23 24.28
C GLU A 255 -0.41 39.13 23.59
N ARG A 256 -1.46 39.52 24.32
CA ARG A 256 -2.43 40.53 23.85
C ARG A 256 -1.75 41.84 23.48
N ASP A 257 -0.92 42.38 24.38
CA ASP A 257 -0.25 43.66 24.18
C ASP A 257 0.74 43.59 23.01
N ALA A 258 1.43 42.46 22.82
CA ALA A 258 2.31 42.25 21.69
C ALA A 258 1.55 42.28 20.36
N LEU A 259 0.38 41.62 20.26
CA LEU A 259 -0.44 41.59 19.06
C LEU A 259 -0.96 42.98 18.70
N ILE A 260 -1.59 43.67 19.66
CA ILE A 260 -2.18 44.99 19.45
C ILE A 260 -1.10 46.00 19.05
N ASN A 261 0.04 46.02 19.74
CA ASN A 261 1.11 46.97 19.42
C ASN A 261 1.75 46.66 18.06
N PHE A 262 1.99 45.39 17.75
CA PHE A 262 2.59 45.00 16.47
C PHE A 262 1.74 45.45 15.28
N ASP A 263 0.42 45.25 15.34
CA ASP A 263 -0.48 45.68 14.28
C ASP A 263 -0.66 47.22 14.24
N ARG A 264 -0.84 47.86 15.41
CA ARG A 264 -0.96 49.32 15.54
C ARG A 264 0.20 50.06 14.89
N TYR A 265 1.43 49.56 15.02
CA TYR A 265 2.62 50.14 14.40
C TYR A 265 2.88 49.64 12.96
N GLY A 266 1.89 49.01 12.33
CA GLY A 266 1.95 48.60 10.92
C GLY A 266 2.88 47.41 10.65
N GLY A 267 3.14 46.56 11.65
CA GLY A 267 4.11 45.46 11.55
C GLY A 267 3.83 44.48 10.41
N TRP A 268 2.55 44.13 10.16
CA TRP A 268 2.17 43.28 9.02
C TRP A 268 2.45 43.96 7.69
N LYS A 269 2.01 45.22 7.55
CA LYS A 269 2.19 46.03 6.34
C LYS A 269 3.67 46.21 6.01
N ALA A 270 4.50 46.52 7.01
CA ALA A 270 5.95 46.64 6.87
C ALA A 270 6.62 45.34 6.40
N ALA A 271 6.07 44.18 6.78
CA ALA A 271 6.57 42.87 6.34
C ALA A 271 6.04 42.41 4.96
N GLY A 272 5.22 43.25 4.28
CA GLY A 272 4.53 42.89 3.05
C GLY A 272 3.44 41.83 3.24
N ALA A 273 2.84 41.78 4.43
CA ALA A 273 1.81 40.83 4.82
C ALA A 273 0.45 41.50 5.06
N ARG A 274 -0.62 40.72 4.86
CA ARG A 274 -2.00 41.08 5.15
C ARG A 274 -2.66 39.97 5.96
N LEU A 275 -3.50 40.38 6.92
CA LEU A 275 -4.37 39.46 7.65
C LEU A 275 -5.51 38.92 6.76
N CYS A 276 -5.76 37.62 6.86
CA CYS A 276 -6.78 36.91 6.10
C CYS A 276 -7.53 35.91 7.00
N GLY A 277 -8.71 35.48 6.54
CA GLY A 277 -9.50 34.44 7.19
C GLY A 277 -9.26 33.04 6.61
N TYR A 278 -9.74 32.02 7.32
CA TYR A 278 -9.70 30.62 6.85
C TYR A 278 -10.44 30.37 5.52
N GLY A 279 -11.45 31.20 5.21
CA GLY A 279 -12.18 31.13 3.95
C GLY A 279 -11.36 31.56 2.72
N GLU A 280 -10.31 32.36 2.92
CA GLU A 280 -9.40 32.83 1.87
C GLU A 280 -8.29 31.81 1.57
N ILE A 281 -8.27 30.68 2.28
CA ILE A 281 -7.32 29.61 1.97
C ILE A 281 -7.61 29.10 0.56
N PRO A 282 -6.63 29.16 -0.37
CA PRO A 282 -6.82 28.58 -1.69
C PRO A 282 -7.19 27.11 -1.48
N THR A 283 -8.22 26.65 -2.17
CA THR A 283 -8.44 25.21 -2.30
C THR A 283 -7.19 24.69 -2.98
N ALA A 284 -6.29 24.06 -2.21
CA ALA A 284 -5.08 23.44 -2.73
C ALA A 284 -5.51 22.65 -3.95
N CYS A 285 -4.81 22.86 -5.08
CA CYS A 285 -5.15 22.31 -6.37
C CYS A 285 -5.73 20.90 -6.20
N MET A 286 -7.07 20.79 -6.21
CA MET A 286 -7.65 19.70 -6.96
C MET A 286 -6.89 19.79 -8.28
N GLU A 287 -6.35 18.68 -8.78
CA GLU A 287 -6.14 18.58 -10.22
C GLU A 287 -7.33 19.30 -10.84
N PRO A 288 -7.10 20.39 -11.63
CA PRO A 288 -8.15 21.30 -12.04
C PRO A 288 -9.33 20.44 -12.42
N ALA A 289 -10.52 20.73 -11.88
CA ALA A 289 -11.73 19.96 -12.17
C ALA A 289 -11.73 19.72 -13.68
N ALA A 290 -11.31 18.52 -14.06
CA ALA A 290 -10.87 18.30 -15.43
C ALA A 290 -12.12 18.50 -16.30
N PRO A 291 -11.97 19.08 -17.49
CA PRO A 291 -13.10 19.37 -18.37
C PRO A 291 -14.03 18.16 -18.42
N ALA A 292 -15.34 18.41 -18.40
CA ALA A 292 -16.41 17.41 -18.35
C ALA A 292 -15.97 16.08 -18.98
N SER A 293 -15.86 15.03 -18.17
CA SER A 293 -15.26 13.76 -18.57
C SER A 293 -15.88 13.26 -19.87
N LYS A 294 -15.06 13.04 -20.90
CA LYS A 294 -15.43 12.23 -22.05
C LYS A 294 -16.03 10.92 -21.53
N LYS A 295 -17.24 10.58 -21.96
CA LYS A 295 -17.88 9.30 -21.60
C LYS A 295 -16.96 8.15 -22.00
N ILE A 296 -16.83 7.13 -21.15
CA ILE A 296 -16.10 5.92 -21.53
C ILE A 296 -16.85 5.21 -22.67
N SER A 297 -16.13 4.68 -23.67
CA SER A 297 -16.74 4.07 -24.86
C SER A 297 -17.63 2.87 -24.51
N GLY A 298 -17.09 1.91 -23.76
CA GLY A 298 -17.77 0.70 -23.35
C GLY A 298 -17.22 0.14 -22.04
N VAL A 299 -18.08 -0.16 -21.07
CA VAL A 299 -17.67 -0.78 -19.79
C VAL A 299 -18.61 -1.88 -19.31
N SER A 300 -18.05 -3.05 -19.00
CA SER A 300 -18.72 -4.14 -18.31
C SER A 300 -18.40 -4.03 -16.82
N VAL A 301 -19.41 -3.82 -15.98
CA VAL A 301 -19.24 -3.76 -14.53
C VAL A 301 -19.56 -5.11 -13.92
N VAL A 302 -18.57 -5.76 -13.32
CA VAL A 302 -18.68 -7.09 -12.70
C VAL A 302 -18.78 -6.95 -11.19
N ILE A 303 -19.82 -7.52 -10.59
CA ILE A 303 -20.08 -7.44 -9.15
C ILE A 303 -20.25 -8.86 -8.60
N PRO A 304 -19.23 -9.43 -7.93
CA PRO A 304 -19.38 -10.71 -7.25
C PRO A 304 -20.26 -10.55 -6.01
N ALA A 305 -21.18 -11.51 -5.81
CA ALA A 305 -22.13 -11.47 -4.70
C ALA A 305 -22.30 -12.87 -4.06
N PHE A 306 -22.35 -12.91 -2.73
CA PHE A 306 -22.68 -14.11 -1.95
C PHE A 306 -23.31 -13.71 -0.62
N ASN A 307 -24.62 -13.93 -0.48
CA ASN A 307 -25.41 -13.52 0.68
C ASN A 307 -25.28 -12.02 1.01
N GLU A 308 -25.53 -11.18 0.00
CA GLU A 308 -25.39 -9.71 0.05
C GLU A 308 -26.70 -9.00 -0.36
N ARG A 309 -27.87 -9.58 -0.06
CA ARG A 309 -29.18 -9.10 -0.56
C ARG A 309 -29.45 -7.62 -0.24
N GLU A 310 -29.08 -7.15 0.94
CA GLU A 310 -29.30 -5.74 1.33
C GLU A 310 -28.36 -4.79 0.59
N ASN A 311 -27.11 -5.20 0.38
CA ASN A 311 -26.08 -4.37 -0.24
C ASN A 311 -26.27 -4.30 -1.76
N ILE A 312 -26.65 -5.41 -2.41
CA ILE A 312 -26.75 -5.48 -3.88
C ILE A 312 -27.78 -4.49 -4.42
N ALA A 313 -28.90 -4.27 -3.72
CA ALA A 313 -29.95 -3.36 -4.16
C ALA A 313 -29.47 -1.90 -4.22
N LYS A 314 -28.76 -1.46 -3.18
CA LYS A 314 -28.15 -0.12 -3.12
C LYS A 314 -27.05 0.04 -4.16
N THR A 315 -26.16 -0.94 -4.26
CA THR A 315 -25.01 -0.95 -5.17
C THR A 315 -25.45 -0.86 -6.62
N LEU A 316 -26.42 -1.67 -7.04
CA LEU A 316 -26.96 -1.64 -8.41
C LEU A 316 -27.63 -0.31 -8.72
N SER A 317 -28.47 0.20 -7.82
CA SER A 317 -29.20 1.46 -8.03
C SER A 317 -28.26 2.65 -8.25
N ILE A 318 -27.19 2.75 -7.45
CA ILE A 318 -26.18 3.80 -7.57
C ILE A 318 -25.36 3.62 -8.86
N THR A 319 -24.93 2.40 -9.14
CA THR A 319 -24.10 2.07 -10.32
C THR A 319 -24.85 2.38 -11.61
N LYS A 320 -26.11 1.95 -11.74
CA LYS A 320 -26.96 2.23 -12.92
C LYS A 320 -27.10 3.72 -13.18
N ARG A 321 -27.44 4.49 -12.14
CA ARG A 321 -27.61 5.95 -12.24
C ARG A 321 -26.33 6.63 -12.73
N TYR A 322 -25.18 6.15 -12.27
CA TYR A 322 -23.89 6.70 -12.64
C TYR A 322 -23.48 6.35 -14.07
N LEU A 323 -23.59 5.08 -14.46
CA LEU A 323 -23.21 4.61 -15.80
C LEU A 323 -24.06 5.29 -16.89
N LYS A 324 -25.38 5.46 -16.66
CA LYS A 324 -26.28 6.17 -17.59
C LYS A 324 -25.78 7.57 -17.96
N LYS A 325 -25.06 8.25 -17.06
CA LYS A 325 -24.51 9.59 -17.29
C LYS A 325 -23.10 9.58 -17.88
N ASN A 326 -22.29 8.56 -17.57
CA ASN A 326 -20.83 8.60 -17.74
C ASN A 326 -20.26 7.55 -18.70
N ALA A 327 -21.08 6.60 -19.17
CA ALA A 327 -20.71 5.61 -20.18
C ALA A 327 -21.55 5.80 -21.45
N ALA A 328 -20.94 5.63 -22.62
CA ALA A 328 -21.66 5.60 -23.89
C ALA A 328 -22.35 4.24 -24.08
N ASP A 329 -21.67 3.17 -23.70
CA ASP A 329 -22.20 1.81 -23.66
C ASP A 329 -21.78 1.12 -22.36
N CYS A 330 -22.70 0.38 -21.73
CA CYS A 330 -22.41 -0.32 -20.49
C CYS A 330 -23.27 -1.57 -20.29
N GLU A 331 -22.74 -2.54 -19.55
CA GLU A 331 -23.51 -3.65 -18.99
C GLU A 331 -23.12 -3.89 -17.53
N ILE A 332 -24.05 -4.42 -16.74
CA ILE A 332 -23.78 -4.85 -15.37
C ILE A 332 -23.93 -6.38 -15.28
N LEU A 333 -22.89 -7.06 -14.79
CA LEU A 333 -22.83 -8.50 -14.60
C LEU A 333 -22.73 -8.80 -13.09
N VAL A 334 -23.84 -9.23 -12.49
CA VAL A 334 -23.83 -9.69 -11.10
C VAL A 334 -23.54 -11.18 -11.09
N VAL A 335 -22.47 -11.61 -10.40
CA VAL A 335 -22.12 -13.02 -10.31
C VAL A 335 -22.51 -13.55 -8.93
N ASP A 336 -23.57 -14.35 -8.89
CA ASP A 336 -24.10 -14.95 -7.66
C ASP A 336 -23.50 -16.34 -7.43
N ASP A 337 -22.63 -16.47 -6.41
CA ASP A 337 -21.93 -17.72 -6.06
C ASP A 337 -22.78 -18.65 -5.15
N MET A 338 -24.00 -18.95 -5.59
CA MET A 338 -25.03 -19.70 -4.85
C MET A 338 -25.47 -19.07 -3.52
N SER A 339 -25.95 -17.82 -3.57
CA SER A 339 -26.56 -17.19 -2.39
C SER A 339 -27.83 -17.90 -1.91
N THR A 340 -28.01 -17.94 -0.59
CA THR A 340 -29.17 -18.55 0.08
C THR A 340 -30.16 -17.54 0.65
N ASP A 341 -29.83 -16.24 0.60
CA ASP A 341 -30.62 -15.15 1.21
C ASP A 341 -31.55 -14.43 0.22
N GLY A 342 -31.54 -14.84 -1.05
CA GLY A 342 -32.29 -14.20 -2.14
C GLY A 342 -31.52 -13.13 -2.93
N THR A 343 -30.20 -12.98 -2.72
CA THR A 343 -29.35 -12.00 -3.45
C THR A 343 -29.54 -12.06 -4.97
N GLY A 344 -29.45 -13.24 -5.58
CA GLY A 344 -29.58 -13.38 -7.03
C GLY A 344 -30.96 -12.99 -7.56
N ALA A 345 -32.03 -13.34 -6.86
CA ALA A 345 -33.39 -12.98 -7.25
C ALA A 345 -33.63 -11.46 -7.20
N GLU A 346 -33.06 -10.79 -6.19
CA GLU A 346 -33.13 -9.33 -6.07
C GLU A 346 -32.32 -8.63 -7.17
N ALA A 347 -31.12 -9.14 -7.49
CA ALA A 347 -30.31 -8.64 -8.59
C ALA A 347 -31.03 -8.79 -9.94
N GLU A 348 -31.67 -9.94 -10.20
CA GLU A 348 -32.48 -10.15 -11.40
C GLU A 348 -33.61 -9.13 -11.49
N ARG A 349 -34.37 -8.96 -10.40
CA ARG A 349 -35.48 -8.00 -10.34
C ARG A 349 -35.04 -6.59 -10.73
N LEU A 350 -33.87 -6.14 -10.26
CA LEU A 350 -33.33 -4.81 -10.52
C LEU A 350 -32.68 -4.63 -11.91
N LEU A 351 -32.29 -5.73 -12.55
CA LEU A 351 -31.66 -5.76 -13.88
C LEU A 351 -32.62 -6.09 -15.03
N ARG A 352 -33.90 -6.38 -14.74
CA ARG A 352 -34.95 -6.63 -15.75
C ARG A 352 -35.11 -5.53 -16.81
N GLY A 353 -34.61 -4.32 -16.56
CA GLY A 353 -34.62 -3.20 -17.51
C GLY A 353 -33.65 -3.34 -18.70
N GLY A 354 -32.91 -4.45 -18.82
CA GLY A 354 -32.00 -4.73 -19.94
C GLY A 354 -30.58 -4.15 -19.79
N GLU A 355 -30.29 -3.53 -18.65
CA GLU A 355 -29.00 -2.86 -18.36
C GLU A 355 -27.92 -3.84 -17.88
N GLY A 356 -28.25 -5.12 -17.75
CA GLY A 356 -27.35 -6.15 -17.22
C GLY A 356 -28.02 -7.50 -17.02
N ARG A 357 -27.28 -8.47 -16.48
CA ARG A 357 -27.78 -9.82 -16.18
C ARG A 357 -27.10 -10.42 -14.95
N VAL A 358 -27.72 -11.47 -14.41
CA VAL A 358 -27.18 -12.25 -13.30
C VAL A 358 -26.58 -13.54 -13.84
N ILE A 359 -25.35 -13.85 -13.43
CA ILE A 359 -24.63 -15.08 -13.71
C ILE A 359 -24.65 -15.92 -12.44
N ARG A 360 -25.35 -17.06 -12.44
CA ARG A 360 -25.36 -17.99 -11.31
C ARG A 360 -24.30 -19.06 -11.49
N THR A 361 -23.51 -19.33 -10.45
CA THR A 361 -22.59 -20.47 -10.47
C THR A 361 -23.35 -21.78 -10.20
N ALA A 362 -22.97 -22.86 -10.89
CA ALA A 362 -23.61 -24.17 -10.73
C ALA A 362 -23.28 -24.84 -9.38
N LYS A 363 -22.18 -24.43 -8.75
CA LYS A 363 -21.74 -24.85 -7.42
C LYS A 363 -20.94 -23.72 -6.79
N ARG A 364 -20.89 -23.69 -5.47
CA ARG A 364 -20.06 -22.73 -4.72
C ARG A 364 -18.59 -22.88 -5.11
N ALA A 365 -18.07 -21.94 -5.86
CA ALA A 365 -16.76 -22.04 -6.51
C ALA A 365 -15.70 -21.10 -5.91
N GLY A 366 -16.13 -20.11 -5.12
CA GLY A 366 -15.25 -19.16 -4.44
C GLY A 366 -15.11 -17.82 -5.19
N TYR A 367 -14.59 -16.83 -4.46
CA TYR A 367 -14.50 -15.43 -4.92
C TYR A 367 -13.79 -15.27 -6.27
N GLY A 368 -12.64 -15.91 -6.46
CA GLY A 368 -11.90 -15.83 -7.70
C GLY A 368 -12.60 -16.51 -8.88
N ALA A 369 -13.28 -17.63 -8.63
CA ALA A 369 -14.07 -18.29 -9.67
C ALA A 369 -15.26 -17.43 -10.12
N ALA A 370 -15.92 -16.74 -9.18
CA ALA A 370 -17.00 -15.81 -9.49
C ALA A 370 -16.50 -14.63 -10.35
N LEU A 371 -15.37 -14.01 -9.97
CA LEU A 371 -14.77 -12.94 -10.77
C LEU A 371 -14.41 -13.41 -12.18
N ARG A 372 -13.77 -14.57 -12.32
CA ARG A 372 -13.43 -15.17 -13.63
C ARG A 372 -14.67 -15.37 -14.50
N ALA A 373 -15.71 -15.99 -13.95
CA ALA A 373 -16.96 -16.21 -14.68
C ALA A 373 -17.60 -14.89 -15.17
N GLY A 374 -17.48 -13.82 -14.39
CA GLY A 374 -17.92 -12.48 -14.80
C GLY A 374 -17.01 -11.85 -15.85
N PHE A 375 -15.69 -11.94 -15.70
CA PHE A 375 -14.72 -11.37 -16.64
C PHE A 375 -14.76 -12.07 -18.00
N ASP A 376 -14.93 -13.40 -18.02
CA ASP A 376 -15.05 -14.20 -19.24
C ASP A 376 -16.31 -13.86 -20.06
N GLN A 377 -17.34 -13.33 -19.41
CA GLN A 377 -18.61 -12.93 -20.02
C GLN A 377 -18.73 -11.44 -20.31
N ALA A 378 -17.72 -10.64 -19.96
CA ALA A 378 -17.69 -9.22 -20.25
C ALA A 378 -17.55 -8.97 -21.76
N ALA A 379 -18.50 -8.23 -22.33
CA ALA A 379 -18.60 -7.96 -23.76
C ALA A 379 -18.06 -6.59 -24.17
N LYS A 380 -17.88 -5.66 -23.23
CA LYS A 380 -17.43 -4.27 -23.53
C LYS A 380 -15.90 -4.15 -23.52
N ASP A 381 -15.39 -2.99 -23.93
CA ASP A 381 -13.94 -2.73 -24.09
C ASP A 381 -13.15 -2.76 -22.77
N ARG A 382 -13.81 -2.41 -21.68
CA ARG A 382 -13.24 -2.28 -20.34
C ARG A 382 -14.04 -3.09 -19.34
N ILE A 383 -13.34 -3.73 -18.41
CA ILE A 383 -13.92 -4.43 -17.25
C ILE A 383 -13.64 -3.59 -16.02
N LEU A 384 -14.70 -3.21 -15.31
CA LEU A 384 -14.62 -2.64 -13.96
C LEU A 384 -15.18 -3.66 -12.99
N TYR A 385 -14.48 -3.94 -11.89
CA TYR A 385 -15.10 -4.73 -10.81
C TYR A 385 -14.86 -4.12 -9.44
N PHE A 386 -15.81 -4.38 -8.57
CA PHE A 386 -15.78 -4.05 -7.14
C PHE A 386 -16.77 -4.92 -6.37
N ASP A 387 -16.55 -5.06 -5.06
CA ASP A 387 -17.37 -5.90 -4.20
C ASP A 387 -18.79 -5.34 -4.00
N ALA A 388 -19.77 -6.23 -3.80
CA ALA A 388 -21.17 -5.88 -3.60
C ALA A 388 -21.42 -5.01 -2.35
N ASP A 389 -20.57 -5.10 -1.32
CA ASP A 389 -20.61 -4.28 -0.09
C ASP A 389 -20.15 -2.83 -0.30
N TYR A 390 -19.82 -2.47 -1.55
CA TYR A 390 -19.62 -1.13 -2.09
C TYR A 390 -18.94 -0.15 -1.13
N PRO A 391 -17.68 -0.40 -0.73
CA PRO A 391 -17.05 0.38 0.32
C PRO A 391 -16.49 1.72 -0.19
N MET A 392 -16.95 2.26 -1.34
CA MET A 392 -16.32 3.40 -2.01
C MET A 392 -17.33 4.42 -2.54
N ARG A 393 -16.91 5.68 -2.61
CA ARG A 393 -17.63 6.77 -3.29
C ARG A 393 -17.67 6.57 -4.81
N ILE A 394 -18.82 6.79 -5.44
CA ILE A 394 -19.06 6.60 -6.89
C ILE A 394 -18.15 7.50 -7.75
N GLU A 395 -17.77 8.65 -7.21
CA GLU A 395 -16.86 9.63 -7.82
C GLU A 395 -15.46 9.04 -8.09
N ASN A 396 -15.11 7.92 -7.45
CA ASN A 396 -13.85 7.23 -7.73
C ASN A 396 -13.89 6.44 -9.04
N ILE A 397 -15.08 6.06 -9.54
CA ILE A 397 -15.22 5.50 -10.89
C ILE A 397 -14.83 6.57 -11.92
N ALA A 398 -15.20 7.83 -11.71
CA ALA A 398 -14.80 8.94 -12.57
C ALA A 398 -13.27 9.04 -12.67
N LYS A 399 -12.59 8.94 -11.53
CA LYS A 399 -11.12 8.97 -11.46
C LYS A 399 -10.51 7.81 -12.26
N ALA A 400 -11.09 6.62 -12.16
CA ALA A 400 -10.62 5.47 -12.93
C ALA A 400 -10.82 5.66 -14.44
N PHE A 401 -11.99 6.15 -14.86
CA PHE A 401 -12.33 6.37 -16.27
C PHE A 401 -11.41 7.39 -16.94
N ARG A 402 -10.96 8.43 -16.23
CA ARG A 402 -9.99 9.41 -16.75
C ARG A 402 -8.65 8.81 -17.19
N HIS A 403 -8.28 7.66 -16.64
CA HIS A 403 -7.02 6.98 -16.96
C HIS A 403 -7.21 5.77 -17.88
N ALA A 404 -8.46 5.44 -18.25
CA ALA A 404 -8.80 4.22 -18.97
C ALA A 404 -8.23 4.14 -20.40
N ASP A 405 -8.01 5.30 -21.04
CA ASP A 405 -7.45 5.38 -22.40
C ASP A 405 -5.91 5.35 -22.39
N ALA A 406 -5.29 5.76 -21.28
CA ALA A 406 -3.84 5.90 -21.17
C ALA A 406 -3.14 4.70 -20.53
N PHE A 407 -3.89 3.82 -19.84
CA PHE A 407 -3.35 2.68 -19.13
C PHE A 407 -4.20 1.43 -19.35
N ASP A 408 -3.55 0.27 -19.44
CA ASP A 408 -4.21 -1.03 -19.57
C ASP A 408 -4.93 -1.44 -18.29
N PHE A 409 -4.37 -1.04 -17.13
CA PHE A 409 -4.93 -1.24 -15.81
C PHE A 409 -4.94 0.06 -15.01
N VAL A 410 -6.09 0.38 -14.42
CA VAL A 410 -6.25 1.42 -13.41
C VAL A 410 -6.74 0.77 -12.13
N ILE A 411 -5.91 0.79 -11.10
CA ILE A 411 -6.20 0.10 -9.84
C ILE A 411 -6.35 1.07 -8.68
N GLY A 412 -7.29 0.77 -7.79
CA GLY A 412 -7.46 1.52 -6.57
C GLY A 412 -6.39 1.19 -5.53
N ARG A 413 -5.93 2.21 -4.82
CA ARG A 413 -5.10 2.10 -3.62
C ARG A 413 -5.84 2.67 -2.43
N ARG A 414 -6.05 1.85 -1.39
CA ARG A 414 -6.69 2.32 -0.15
C ARG A 414 -5.81 3.35 0.56
N ASN A 415 -6.34 4.55 0.81
CA ASN A 415 -5.60 5.61 1.52
C ASN A 415 -5.92 5.69 3.03
N ASN A 416 -7.13 5.30 3.48
CA ASN A 416 -7.64 5.52 4.85
C ASN A 416 -7.78 4.24 5.68
N SER A 417 -6.69 3.51 5.82
CA SER A 417 -6.73 2.06 6.06
C SER A 417 -6.82 1.60 7.53
N TRP A 418 -7.03 2.53 8.48
CA TRP A 418 -7.21 2.27 9.92
C TRP A 418 -8.68 2.10 10.35
N SER A 419 -9.67 2.39 9.49
CA SER A 419 -11.11 2.17 9.76
C SER A 419 -11.47 0.68 9.88
N GLU A 420 -10.59 -0.18 9.40
CA GLU A 420 -10.70 -1.64 9.39
C GLU A 420 -10.26 -2.32 10.71
N GLY A 421 -9.75 -1.55 11.69
CA GLY A 421 -9.20 -2.02 12.96
C GLY A 421 -7.68 -2.31 12.92
N PRO A 422 -6.96 -2.22 14.05
CA PRO A 422 -5.49 -2.33 14.09
C PRO A 422 -4.96 -3.66 13.56
N ALA A 423 -5.57 -4.79 13.97
CA ALA A 423 -5.16 -6.12 13.55
C ALA A 423 -5.25 -6.31 12.03
N ARG A 424 -6.34 -5.85 11.41
CA ARG A 424 -6.52 -5.91 9.95
C ARG A 424 -5.55 -4.99 9.21
N PHE A 425 -5.27 -3.81 9.77
CA PHE A 425 -4.27 -2.90 9.22
C PHE A 425 -2.88 -3.54 9.17
N PHE A 426 -2.43 -4.13 10.28
CA PHE A 426 -1.13 -4.80 10.35
C PHE A 426 -1.09 -6.03 9.44
N TYR A 427 -2.12 -6.87 9.48
CA TYR A 427 -2.23 -8.04 8.59
C TYR A 427 -2.11 -7.63 7.12
N ARG A 428 -2.89 -6.64 6.68
CA ARG A 428 -2.88 -6.16 5.30
C ARG A 428 -1.52 -5.57 4.91
N ARG A 429 -0.86 -4.81 5.79
CA ARG A 429 0.48 -4.28 5.52
C ARG A 429 1.53 -5.38 5.43
N ALA A 430 1.50 -6.35 6.34
CA ALA A 430 2.41 -7.49 6.33
C ALA A 430 2.20 -8.34 5.07
N TYR A 431 0.95 -8.66 4.73
CA TYR A 431 0.62 -9.41 3.53
C TYR A 431 0.96 -8.66 2.24
N GLY A 432 0.60 -7.37 2.14
CA GLY A 432 0.95 -6.53 1.00
C GLY A 432 2.46 -6.38 0.83
N ALA A 433 3.22 -6.25 1.93
CA ALA A 433 4.68 -6.25 1.88
C ALA A 433 5.21 -7.60 1.40
N LEU A 434 4.71 -8.72 1.95
CA LEU A 434 5.10 -10.06 1.54
C LEU A 434 4.92 -10.25 0.02
N VAL A 435 3.73 -10.01 -0.53
CA VAL A 435 3.47 -10.15 -1.97
C VAL A 435 4.38 -9.24 -2.81
N ARG A 436 4.59 -7.98 -2.39
CA ARG A 436 5.45 -7.03 -3.11
C ARG A 436 6.91 -7.46 -3.12
N PHE A 437 7.43 -7.94 -2.00
CA PHE A 437 8.82 -8.40 -1.90
C PHE A 437 9.02 -9.73 -2.63
N THR A 438 8.10 -10.69 -2.47
CA THR A 438 8.16 -12.00 -3.12
C THR A 438 8.16 -11.87 -4.65
N PHE A 439 7.36 -10.96 -5.21
CA PHE A 439 7.17 -10.85 -6.66
C PHE A 439 7.77 -9.57 -7.29
N LYS A 440 8.51 -8.77 -6.51
CA LYS A 440 9.13 -7.50 -6.93
C LYS A 440 8.13 -6.52 -7.58
N LEU A 441 6.89 -6.51 -7.12
CA LEU A 441 5.84 -5.62 -7.64
C LEU A 441 6.04 -4.19 -7.13
N LYS A 442 6.00 -3.22 -8.05
CA LYS A 442 6.06 -1.79 -7.74
C LYS A 442 4.74 -1.22 -7.19
N LEU A 443 3.68 -2.02 -7.22
CA LEU A 443 2.34 -1.65 -6.79
C LEU A 443 2.22 -1.64 -5.27
N SER A 444 1.47 -0.70 -4.73
CA SER A 444 1.34 -0.49 -3.28
C SER A 444 0.16 -1.23 -2.64
N ASP A 445 -0.92 -1.51 -3.38
CA ASP A 445 -2.08 -2.28 -2.91
C ASP A 445 -2.66 -3.19 -4.00
N VAL A 446 -2.23 -4.45 -4.02
CA VAL A 446 -2.64 -5.43 -5.04
C VAL A 446 -4.02 -6.06 -4.77
N ASN A 447 -4.45 -6.12 -3.50
CA ASN A 447 -5.62 -6.89 -3.06
C ASN A 447 -6.89 -6.07 -2.95
N PHE A 448 -6.87 -4.81 -3.38
CA PHE A 448 -8.07 -3.99 -3.30
C PHE A 448 -8.98 -4.27 -4.49
N ALA A 449 -10.22 -4.69 -4.20
CA ALA A 449 -11.26 -5.01 -5.18
C ALA A 449 -11.88 -3.72 -5.77
N PHE A 450 -11.06 -2.99 -6.51
CA PHE A 450 -11.46 -1.86 -7.35
C PHE A 450 -10.43 -1.72 -8.46
N LYS A 451 -10.70 -2.36 -9.60
CA LYS A 451 -9.80 -2.32 -10.75
C LYS A 451 -10.61 -2.16 -12.04
N LEU A 452 -10.10 -1.30 -12.91
CA LEU A 452 -10.56 -1.08 -14.27
C LEU A 452 -9.45 -1.56 -15.21
N PHE A 453 -9.77 -2.41 -16.17
CA PHE A 453 -8.77 -2.90 -17.14
C PHE A 453 -9.38 -3.24 -18.48
N SER A 454 -8.55 -3.42 -19.51
CA SER A 454 -9.03 -3.81 -20.83
C SER A 454 -9.48 -5.27 -20.88
N THR A 455 -10.58 -5.53 -21.56
CA THR A 455 -11.08 -6.89 -21.80
C THR A 455 -10.08 -7.70 -22.63
N SER A 456 -9.34 -7.04 -23.53
CA SER A 456 -8.24 -7.65 -24.27
C SER A 456 -7.08 -8.08 -23.37
N ALA A 457 -6.71 -7.28 -22.36
CA ALA A 457 -5.72 -7.69 -21.37
C ALA A 457 -6.20 -8.94 -20.64
N TRP A 458 -7.44 -8.98 -20.13
CA TRP A 458 -7.98 -10.18 -19.48
C TRP A 458 -7.84 -11.44 -20.34
N LYS A 459 -8.26 -11.37 -21.61
CA LYS A 459 -8.19 -12.50 -22.56
C LYS A 459 -6.76 -12.98 -22.83
N SER A 460 -5.75 -12.14 -22.63
CA SER A 460 -4.34 -12.49 -22.81
C SER A 460 -3.69 -13.09 -21.55
N LEU A 461 -4.26 -12.83 -20.37
CA LEU A 461 -3.69 -13.25 -19.08
C LEU A 461 -4.17 -14.64 -18.69
N ARG A 462 -3.30 -15.43 -18.05
CA ARG A 462 -3.63 -16.77 -17.54
C ARG A 462 -3.84 -16.75 -16.03
N VAL A 463 -4.98 -16.22 -15.60
CA VAL A 463 -5.35 -16.18 -14.18
C VAL A 463 -6.18 -17.41 -13.80
N THR A 464 -5.74 -18.14 -12.77
CA THR A 464 -6.29 -19.45 -12.41
C THR A 464 -6.76 -19.59 -10.96
N SER A 465 -6.45 -18.65 -10.05
CA SER A 465 -6.93 -18.71 -8.66
C SER A 465 -8.46 -18.60 -8.59
N ASN A 466 -9.05 -19.50 -7.81
CA ASN A 466 -10.48 -19.50 -7.50
C ASN A 466 -10.77 -18.83 -6.13
N GLY A 467 -9.73 -18.46 -5.38
CA GLY A 467 -9.82 -17.90 -4.04
C GLY A 467 -9.52 -16.41 -3.97
N SER A 468 -9.28 -15.91 -2.76
CA SER A 468 -8.98 -14.49 -2.49
C SER A 468 -7.61 -14.03 -3.01
N PHE A 469 -6.76 -14.94 -3.53
CA PHE A 469 -5.47 -14.60 -4.13
C PHE A 469 -5.60 -14.05 -5.55
N ILE A 470 -6.77 -14.17 -6.19
CA ILE A 470 -6.99 -13.76 -7.58
C ILE A 470 -6.55 -12.31 -7.87
N ASP A 471 -6.76 -11.39 -6.93
CA ASP A 471 -6.35 -10.00 -7.08
C ASP A 471 -4.82 -9.85 -7.23
N ALA A 472 -4.07 -10.58 -6.40
CA ALA A 472 -2.61 -10.59 -6.47
C ALA A 472 -2.11 -11.30 -7.73
N GLU A 473 -2.74 -12.43 -8.10
CA GLU A 473 -2.40 -13.15 -9.33
C GLU A 473 -2.65 -12.30 -10.59
N LEU A 474 -3.79 -11.60 -10.66
CA LEU A 474 -4.09 -10.71 -11.77
C LEU A 474 -3.02 -9.62 -11.93
N MET A 475 -2.59 -8.99 -10.82
CA MET A 475 -1.55 -7.96 -10.86
C MET A 475 -0.16 -8.52 -11.18
N LEU A 476 0.13 -9.75 -10.73
CA LEU A 476 1.34 -10.47 -11.08
C LEU A 476 1.42 -10.71 -12.58
N GLU A 477 0.39 -11.33 -13.16
CA GLU A 477 0.32 -11.66 -14.58
C GLU A 477 0.32 -10.40 -15.45
N ALA A 478 -0.41 -9.36 -15.04
CA ALA A 478 -0.42 -8.06 -15.72
C ALA A 478 0.97 -7.41 -15.78
N SER A 479 1.66 -7.35 -14.62
CA SER A 479 2.99 -6.73 -14.53
C SER A 479 4.04 -7.46 -15.36
N ARG A 480 3.90 -8.77 -15.52
CA ARG A 480 4.86 -9.62 -16.27
C ARG A 480 4.65 -9.60 -17.76
N SER A 481 3.40 -9.48 -18.16
CA SER A 481 3.01 -9.30 -19.56
C SER A 481 3.33 -7.88 -20.06
N GLY A 482 3.89 -7.02 -19.20
CA GLY A 482 4.35 -5.68 -19.57
C GLY A 482 3.23 -4.65 -19.68
N PHE A 483 2.03 -4.94 -19.16
CA PHE A 483 0.92 -4.01 -19.21
C PHE A 483 1.18 -2.75 -18.37
N SER A 484 0.67 -1.63 -18.84
CA SER A 484 0.76 -0.34 -18.15
C SER A 484 -0.25 -0.27 -17.00
N ILE A 485 0.22 0.04 -15.79
CA ILE A 485 -0.61 0.03 -14.56
C ILE A 485 -0.54 1.39 -13.87
N LYS A 486 -1.70 2.00 -13.60
CA LYS A 486 -1.85 3.24 -12.83
C LYS A 486 -2.54 2.98 -11.50
N GLU A 487 -1.90 3.37 -10.39
CA GLU A 487 -2.54 3.40 -9.07
C GLU A 487 -3.22 4.74 -8.81
N ILE A 488 -4.49 4.71 -8.40
CA ILE A 488 -5.25 5.89 -7.96
C ILE A 488 -5.64 5.78 -6.48
N PRO A 489 -5.52 6.85 -5.67
CA PRO A 489 -5.91 6.81 -4.27
C PRO A 489 -7.43 6.76 -4.14
N VAL A 490 -7.93 5.81 -3.35
CA VAL A 490 -9.37 5.61 -3.17
C VAL A 490 -9.72 5.48 -1.67
N PRO A 491 -10.58 6.36 -1.12
CA PRO A 491 -10.97 6.32 0.29
C PRO A 491 -12.04 5.25 0.57
N LEU A 492 -11.71 4.37 1.52
CA LEU A 492 -12.61 3.34 2.01
C LEU A 492 -13.63 3.94 2.97
N LEU A 493 -14.91 3.83 2.61
CA LEU A 493 -16.04 4.10 3.49
C LEU A 493 -16.17 2.96 4.52
N ALA A 494 -16.59 3.31 5.74
CA ALA A 494 -16.89 2.29 6.74
C ALA A 494 -18.08 1.44 6.27
N ARG A 495 -18.00 0.11 6.47
CA ARG A 495 -19.09 -0.81 6.11
C ARG A 495 -20.35 -0.43 6.86
N THR A 496 -21.48 -0.38 6.15
CA THR A 496 -22.79 -0.12 6.75
C THR A 496 -23.44 -1.36 7.35
N PHE A 497 -23.19 -2.57 6.83
CA PHE A 497 -23.80 -3.83 7.30
C PHE A 497 -22.86 -5.05 7.16
N GLY A 498 -23.00 -6.04 8.06
CA GLY A 498 -22.39 -7.39 7.96
C GLY A 498 -21.05 -7.64 8.70
N ARG A 499 -20.88 -8.84 9.28
CA ARG A 499 -19.58 -9.34 9.84
C ARG A 499 -18.70 -9.89 8.73
N SER A 500 -17.43 -9.48 8.66
CA SER A 500 -16.49 -10.03 7.65
C SER A 500 -16.10 -11.48 7.95
N ARG A 501 -16.15 -12.36 6.95
CA ARG A 501 -15.66 -13.76 7.05
C ARG A 501 -14.21 -13.96 6.59
N LEU A 502 -13.52 -12.89 6.17
CA LEU A 502 -12.16 -12.97 5.57
C LEU A 502 -11.05 -13.33 6.58
N MET A 503 -11.19 -12.97 7.85
CA MET A 503 -10.21 -13.30 8.90
C MET A 503 -10.49 -14.67 9.54
N ASN A 504 -10.42 -15.73 8.75
CA ASN A 504 -10.38 -17.09 9.26
C ASN A 504 -8.94 -17.63 9.09
N TYR A 505 -8.35 -18.20 10.15
CA TYR A 505 -7.00 -18.79 10.11
C TYR A 505 -6.83 -19.81 8.98
N SER A 506 -7.90 -20.55 8.63
CA SER A 506 -7.92 -21.46 7.49
C SER A 506 -7.79 -20.77 6.12
N ASN A 507 -8.37 -19.58 5.95
CA ASN A 507 -8.22 -18.78 4.73
C ASN A 507 -6.82 -18.16 4.64
N ILE A 508 -6.24 -17.77 5.77
CA ILE A 508 -4.86 -17.27 5.84
C ILE A 508 -3.88 -18.38 5.44
N ALA A 509 -4.05 -19.58 5.98
CA ALA A 509 -3.23 -20.74 5.61
C ALA A 509 -3.37 -21.06 4.11
N LYS A 510 -4.59 -21.05 3.55
CA LYS A 510 -4.81 -21.24 2.11
C LYS A 510 -4.14 -20.17 1.26
N ILE A 511 -4.21 -18.90 1.66
CA ILE A 511 -3.54 -17.80 0.94
C ILE A 511 -2.02 -17.93 1.03
N LEU A 512 -1.47 -18.32 2.18
CA LEU A 512 -0.02 -18.55 2.32
C LEU A 512 0.43 -19.76 1.51
N VAL A 513 -0.35 -20.85 1.50
CA VAL A 513 -0.10 -21.99 0.62
C VAL A 513 -0.20 -21.55 -0.83
N GLU A 514 -1.21 -20.81 -1.27
CA GLU A 514 -1.33 -20.27 -2.64
C GLU A 514 -0.18 -19.33 -3.00
N LEU A 515 0.30 -18.51 -2.06
CA LEU A 515 1.45 -17.62 -2.26
C LEU A 515 2.76 -18.39 -2.38
N VAL A 516 3.02 -19.37 -1.52
CA VAL A 516 4.18 -20.27 -1.61
C VAL A 516 4.07 -21.11 -2.89
N HIS A 517 2.90 -21.66 -3.17
CA HIS A 517 2.56 -22.38 -4.39
C HIS A 517 2.78 -21.53 -5.64
N ARG A 518 2.48 -20.22 -5.65
CA ARG A 518 2.73 -19.30 -6.78
C ARG A 518 4.16 -18.76 -6.83
N PHE A 519 4.83 -18.66 -5.69
CA PHE A 519 6.27 -18.45 -5.65
C PHE A 519 7.01 -19.64 -6.27
N LEU A 520 6.54 -20.86 -6.00
CA LEU A 520 7.04 -22.11 -6.58
C LEU A 520 6.56 -22.30 -8.04
N ILE A 521 5.31 -21.94 -8.36
CA ILE A 521 4.75 -21.85 -9.72
C ILE A 521 5.06 -20.50 -10.27
N ASN A 522 6.31 -20.37 -10.68
CA ASN A 522 6.44 -19.83 -12.01
C ASN A 522 6.46 -20.83 -13.12
N ASN A 523 6.82 -22.08 -12.81
CA ASN A 523 6.53 -23.31 -13.55
C ASN A 523 6.66 -24.56 -12.66
N GLY A 524 6.89 -24.39 -11.34
CA GLY A 524 7.22 -25.46 -10.41
C GLY A 524 6.06 -26.38 -10.03
N LEU A 525 4.81 -25.92 -9.83
CA LEU A 525 3.75 -26.91 -9.61
C LEU A 525 3.26 -27.62 -10.86
N GLU A 526 3.25 -27.00 -12.03
CA GLU A 526 2.94 -27.79 -13.23
C GLU A 526 3.98 -28.91 -13.36
N THR A 527 5.26 -28.58 -13.11
CA THR A 527 6.32 -29.57 -12.96
C THR A 527 6.01 -30.59 -11.86
N LEU A 528 5.65 -30.19 -10.63
CA LEU A 528 5.31 -31.13 -9.53
C LEU A 528 4.11 -32.01 -9.82
N ARG A 529 3.11 -31.51 -10.54
CA ARG A 529 1.93 -32.28 -10.95
C ARG A 529 2.31 -33.42 -11.87
N LEU A 530 3.38 -33.29 -12.67
CA LEU A 530 3.91 -34.40 -13.47
C LEU A 530 4.36 -35.55 -12.56
N TYR A 531 4.90 -35.24 -11.37
CA TYR A 531 5.33 -36.25 -10.39
C TYR A 531 4.18 -36.82 -9.56
N GLY A 532 2.91 -36.44 -9.82
CA GLY A 532 1.75 -36.91 -9.05
C GLY A 532 1.62 -38.45 -8.99
N GLY A 533 1.97 -39.13 -10.09
CA GLY A 533 1.98 -40.60 -10.18
C GLY A 533 3.21 -41.31 -9.59
N THR A 534 4.18 -40.55 -9.07
CA THR A 534 5.41 -41.11 -8.47
C THR A 534 5.25 -41.33 -6.95
N GLY A 535 6.17 -42.08 -6.34
CA GLY A 535 6.17 -42.33 -4.89
C GLY A 535 6.34 -41.06 -4.04
N PHE A 536 5.93 -41.13 -2.77
CA PHE A 536 5.98 -40.00 -1.83
C PHE A 536 7.36 -39.33 -1.77
N PHE A 537 8.42 -40.13 -1.63
CA PHE A 537 9.80 -39.62 -1.53
C PHE A 537 10.25 -38.89 -2.80
N THR A 538 9.88 -39.36 -3.99
CA THR A 538 10.19 -38.67 -5.26
C THR A 538 9.50 -37.32 -5.35
N ARG A 539 8.23 -37.24 -4.95
CA ARG A 539 7.47 -35.97 -4.92
C ARG A 539 8.07 -34.99 -3.91
N ALA A 540 8.43 -35.48 -2.73
CA ALA A 540 9.09 -34.68 -1.70
C ALA A 540 10.43 -34.13 -2.20
N HIS A 541 11.24 -34.97 -2.86
CA HIS A 541 12.51 -34.55 -3.46
C HIS A 541 12.31 -33.51 -4.58
N ALA A 542 11.34 -33.71 -5.46
CA ALA A 542 11.01 -32.74 -6.51
C ALA A 542 10.59 -31.39 -5.93
N ALA A 543 9.78 -31.39 -4.86
CA ALA A 543 9.36 -30.17 -4.16
C ALA A 543 10.54 -29.47 -3.48
N ALA A 544 11.40 -30.23 -2.80
CA ALA A 544 12.60 -29.70 -2.17
C ALA A 544 13.53 -29.05 -3.20
N ARG A 545 13.75 -29.68 -4.38
CA ARG A 545 14.54 -29.10 -5.46
C ARG A 545 13.96 -27.78 -5.98
N LEU A 546 12.65 -27.69 -6.17
CA LEU A 546 12.02 -26.44 -6.63
C LEU A 546 12.03 -25.32 -5.57
N LEU A 547 12.06 -25.68 -4.29
CA LEU A 547 12.09 -24.74 -3.18
C LEU A 547 13.51 -24.24 -2.87
N LEU A 548 14.47 -25.17 -2.82
CA LEU A 548 15.83 -24.89 -2.35
C LEU A 548 16.77 -24.49 -3.48
N CYS A 549 16.49 -24.89 -4.73
CA CYS A 549 17.35 -24.55 -5.86
C CYS A 549 16.71 -23.47 -6.74
N PRO A 550 17.50 -22.48 -7.22
CA PRO A 550 17.03 -21.42 -8.13
C PRO A 550 16.84 -21.92 -9.57
N VAL A 551 16.08 -23.01 -9.75
CA VAL A 551 15.88 -23.70 -11.04
C VAL A 551 15.29 -22.75 -12.10
N GLY A 552 14.43 -21.82 -11.70
CA GLY A 552 13.85 -20.81 -12.61
C GLY A 552 14.87 -19.80 -13.17
N GLU A 553 15.97 -19.53 -12.46
CA GLU A 553 17.02 -18.64 -12.98
C GLU A 553 17.87 -19.32 -14.07
N ILE A 554 18.02 -20.64 -13.99
CA ILE A 554 18.65 -21.45 -15.03
C ILE A 554 17.76 -21.45 -16.28
N GLU A 555 16.47 -21.75 -16.10
CA GLU A 555 15.53 -21.89 -17.22
C GLU A 555 15.37 -20.62 -18.06
N LYS A 556 15.36 -19.43 -17.43
CA LYS A 556 15.26 -18.13 -18.12
C LYS A 556 16.39 -17.88 -19.12
N ARG A 557 17.54 -18.54 -18.95
CA ARG A 557 18.75 -18.37 -19.76
C ARG A 557 18.90 -19.45 -20.83
N LEU A 558 17.98 -20.42 -20.87
CA LEU A 558 17.97 -21.43 -21.91
C LEU A 558 17.40 -20.87 -23.22
N PRO A 559 17.94 -21.29 -24.38
CA PRO A 559 17.37 -20.93 -25.67
C PRO A 559 15.92 -21.43 -25.77
N ARG A 560 15.08 -20.69 -26.50
CA ARG A 560 13.64 -21.04 -26.66
C ARG A 560 13.41 -22.25 -27.57
N THR A 561 14.41 -22.63 -28.37
CA THR A 561 14.37 -23.73 -29.33
C THR A 561 15.73 -24.42 -29.42
N GLY A 562 15.76 -25.64 -29.96
CA GLY A 562 17.01 -26.40 -30.19
C GLY A 562 17.18 -27.61 -29.28
N ARG A 563 18.26 -28.37 -29.49
CA ARG A 563 18.64 -29.50 -28.63
C ARG A 563 19.31 -28.98 -27.36
N ILE A 564 18.84 -29.45 -26.21
CA ILE A 564 19.35 -29.03 -24.89
C ILE A 564 19.69 -30.29 -24.10
N LEU A 565 20.91 -30.37 -23.59
CA LEU A 565 21.37 -31.44 -22.69
C LEU A 565 21.28 -30.97 -21.23
N ASP A 566 20.65 -31.76 -20.37
CA ASP A 566 20.65 -31.62 -18.91
C ASP A 566 21.55 -32.72 -18.33
N PHE A 567 22.83 -32.39 -18.11
CA PHE A 567 23.84 -33.33 -17.64
C PHE A 567 23.81 -33.44 -16.10
N GLY A 568 23.62 -34.66 -15.60
CA GLY A 568 23.32 -34.88 -14.18
C GLY A 568 21.89 -34.47 -13.82
N CYS A 569 20.92 -34.82 -14.66
CA CYS A 569 19.55 -34.30 -14.53
C CYS A 569 18.81 -34.77 -13.25
N GLY A 570 19.35 -35.75 -12.53
CA GLY A 570 18.71 -36.36 -11.37
C GLY A 570 17.36 -36.96 -11.73
N ILE A 571 16.31 -36.59 -10.99
CA ILE A 571 14.94 -37.02 -11.28
C ILE A 571 14.26 -36.17 -12.38
N GLY A 572 14.99 -35.28 -13.06
CA GLY A 572 14.55 -34.55 -14.25
C GLY A 572 13.69 -33.30 -13.98
N VAL A 573 13.73 -32.71 -12.79
CA VAL A 573 12.85 -31.56 -12.44
C VAL A 573 13.05 -30.37 -13.38
N LEU A 574 14.30 -29.98 -13.61
CA LEU A 574 14.63 -28.85 -14.49
C LEU A 574 14.26 -29.15 -15.95
N SER A 575 14.59 -30.34 -16.44
CA SER A 575 14.20 -30.83 -17.76
C SER A 575 12.69 -30.74 -17.99
N HIS A 576 11.88 -31.26 -17.06
CA HIS A 576 10.41 -31.18 -17.18
C HIS A 576 9.91 -29.73 -17.16
N MET A 577 10.44 -28.89 -16.27
CA MET A 577 10.08 -27.47 -16.21
C MET A 577 10.44 -26.74 -17.51
N ALA A 578 11.63 -26.99 -18.06
CA ALA A 578 12.08 -26.38 -19.30
C ALA A 578 11.23 -26.81 -20.51
N ALA A 579 10.74 -28.06 -20.53
CA ALA A 579 9.86 -28.58 -21.58
C ALA A 579 8.45 -27.96 -21.53
N LEU A 580 7.88 -27.79 -20.33
CA LEU A 580 6.56 -27.17 -20.15
C LEU A 580 6.53 -25.73 -20.69
N ASN A 581 7.60 -24.98 -20.51
CA ASN A 581 7.63 -23.54 -20.84
C ASN A 581 7.76 -23.28 -22.33
N TYR A 582 8.52 -24.13 -23.02
CA TYR A 582 8.82 -23.99 -24.44
C TYR A 582 8.84 -25.37 -25.11
N PRO A 583 7.68 -25.86 -25.59
CA PRO A 583 7.53 -27.21 -26.18
C PRO A 583 8.37 -27.47 -27.44
N ARG A 584 8.95 -26.43 -28.04
CA ARG A 584 9.86 -26.54 -29.20
C ARG A 584 11.31 -26.89 -28.82
N ARG A 585 11.61 -27.03 -27.53
CA ARG A 585 12.91 -27.54 -27.05
C ARG A 585 12.94 -29.05 -27.19
N LYS A 586 14.06 -29.59 -27.66
CA LYS A 586 14.34 -31.04 -27.63
C LYS A 586 15.28 -31.30 -26.46
N LEU A 587 14.73 -31.76 -25.33
CA LEU A 587 15.47 -31.94 -24.08
C LEU A 587 15.93 -33.38 -23.92
N GLU A 588 17.19 -33.54 -23.58
CA GLU A 588 17.84 -34.81 -23.27
C GLU A 588 18.44 -34.71 -21.86
N GLY A 589 17.99 -35.55 -20.94
CA GLY A 589 18.48 -35.60 -19.57
C GLY A 589 19.27 -36.89 -19.32
N VAL A 590 20.49 -36.76 -18.80
CA VAL A 590 21.33 -37.92 -18.46
C VAL A 590 21.79 -37.88 -17.01
N ASP A 591 21.83 -39.05 -16.38
CA ASP A 591 22.32 -39.24 -15.01
C ASP A 591 22.95 -40.63 -14.87
N ILE A 592 23.90 -40.77 -13.96
CA ILE A 592 24.56 -42.05 -13.68
C ILE A 592 23.68 -43.00 -12.85
N ASP A 593 22.74 -42.46 -12.04
CA ASP A 593 21.86 -43.27 -11.19
C ASP A 593 20.59 -43.68 -11.96
N ALA A 594 20.55 -44.94 -12.37
CA ALA A 594 19.40 -45.53 -13.06
C ALA A 594 18.07 -45.41 -12.28
N ARG A 595 18.10 -45.31 -10.94
CA ARG A 595 16.89 -45.13 -10.12
C ARG A 595 16.33 -43.72 -10.27
N LYS A 596 17.20 -42.70 -10.38
CA LYS A 596 16.78 -41.31 -10.62
C LYS A 596 16.19 -41.15 -12.03
N ILE A 597 16.81 -41.77 -13.03
CA ILE A 597 16.27 -41.82 -14.40
C ILE A 597 14.92 -42.54 -14.46
N SER A 598 14.77 -43.63 -13.72
CA SER A 598 13.48 -44.33 -13.61
C SER A 598 12.40 -43.43 -13.00
N ALA A 599 12.74 -42.69 -11.93
CA ALA A 599 11.84 -41.71 -11.33
C ALA A 599 11.49 -40.55 -12.27
N ALA A 600 12.44 -40.08 -13.09
CA ALA A 600 12.20 -39.06 -14.11
C ALA A 600 11.20 -39.55 -15.17
N ARG A 601 11.35 -40.79 -15.64
CA ARG A 601 10.46 -41.41 -16.65
C ARG A 601 9.05 -41.72 -16.12
N LEU A 602 8.89 -41.89 -14.81
CA LEU A 602 7.59 -42.09 -14.15
C LEU A 602 6.77 -40.81 -14.01
N ALA A 603 7.38 -39.64 -14.22
CA ALA A 603 6.62 -38.40 -14.32
C ALA A 603 5.67 -38.46 -15.53
N ARG A 604 4.52 -37.81 -15.42
CA ARG A 604 3.51 -37.78 -16.48
C ARG A 604 4.15 -37.30 -17.79
N ARG A 605 3.98 -38.08 -18.85
CA ARG A 605 4.52 -37.75 -20.17
C ARG A 605 3.96 -36.42 -20.69
N ILE A 606 4.87 -35.60 -21.20
CA ILE A 606 4.58 -34.41 -21.98
C ILE A 606 4.80 -34.79 -23.44
N GLU A 607 3.87 -34.43 -24.33
CA GLU A 607 4.05 -34.62 -25.77
C GLU A 607 5.24 -33.80 -26.26
N GLY A 608 6.22 -34.45 -26.93
CA GLY A 608 7.50 -33.82 -27.27
C GLY A 608 8.38 -33.48 -26.06
N GLY A 609 8.12 -34.09 -24.89
CA GLY A 609 8.84 -33.84 -23.64
C GLY A 609 10.27 -34.38 -23.59
N PRO A 610 10.94 -34.26 -22.43
CA PRO A 610 12.33 -34.68 -22.28
C PRO A 610 12.51 -36.19 -22.45
N VAL A 611 13.62 -36.58 -23.06
CA VAL A 611 14.09 -37.97 -23.11
C VAL A 611 15.14 -38.15 -22.03
N PHE A 612 15.00 -39.21 -21.22
CA PHE A 612 15.93 -39.50 -20.13
C PHE A 612 16.70 -40.79 -20.39
N ALA A 613 18.01 -40.80 -20.15
CA ALA A 613 18.87 -41.98 -20.30
C ALA A 613 19.90 -42.09 -19.16
N THR A 614 20.32 -43.31 -18.86
CA THR A 614 21.45 -43.56 -17.97
C THR A 614 22.73 -43.47 -18.79
N ALA A 615 23.75 -42.75 -18.30
CA ALA A 615 25.06 -42.62 -18.96
C ALA A 615 26.18 -42.98 -17.97
N ALA A 616 27.31 -43.48 -18.47
CA ALA A 616 28.48 -43.75 -17.63
C ALA A 616 29.09 -42.43 -17.10
N GLN A 617 29.91 -42.52 -16.05
CA GLN A 617 30.52 -41.34 -15.44
C GLN A 617 31.37 -40.56 -16.46
N GLY A 618 31.04 -39.29 -16.68
CA GLY A 618 31.74 -38.43 -17.64
C GLY A 618 31.40 -38.68 -19.11
N GLU A 619 30.50 -39.61 -19.41
CA GLU A 619 30.02 -39.85 -20.77
C GLU A 619 29.02 -38.75 -21.20
N ILE A 620 29.34 -38.04 -22.28
CA ILE A 620 28.52 -36.96 -22.82
C ILE A 620 27.85 -37.49 -24.10
N PRO A 621 26.50 -37.52 -24.17
CA PRO A 621 25.82 -37.96 -25.39
C PRO A 621 26.18 -37.07 -26.59
N PRO A 622 26.30 -37.63 -27.81
CA PRO A 622 26.76 -36.89 -28.97
C PRO A 622 25.83 -35.72 -29.34
N GLY A 623 26.44 -34.53 -29.47
CA GLY A 623 25.77 -33.31 -29.88
C GLY A 623 25.48 -33.20 -31.39
N PRO A 624 25.41 -31.98 -31.96
CA PRO A 624 25.64 -30.70 -31.30
C PRO A 624 24.40 -30.19 -30.53
N TYR A 625 24.62 -29.47 -29.43
CA TYR A 625 23.58 -28.87 -28.60
C TYR A 625 23.56 -27.34 -28.74
N ALA A 626 22.35 -26.78 -28.68
CA ALA A 626 22.15 -25.33 -28.54
C ALA A 626 22.43 -24.86 -27.10
N ALA A 627 22.19 -25.74 -26.12
CA ALA A 627 22.60 -25.51 -24.75
C ALA A 627 22.96 -26.80 -24.01
N ILE A 628 23.88 -26.70 -23.05
CA ILE A 628 24.20 -27.76 -22.09
C ILE A 628 24.04 -27.18 -20.69
N ILE A 629 23.43 -27.94 -19.78
CA ILE A 629 23.22 -27.60 -18.38
C ILE A 629 24.00 -28.59 -17.52
N ALA A 630 24.68 -28.08 -16.50
CA ALA A 630 25.24 -28.88 -15.41
C ALA A 630 24.88 -28.20 -14.09
N SER A 631 23.96 -28.77 -13.31
CA SER A 631 23.42 -28.15 -12.10
C SER A 631 23.67 -29.02 -10.87
N ASP A 632 24.52 -28.55 -9.95
CA ASP A 632 24.90 -29.26 -8.73
C ASP A 632 25.40 -30.69 -9.03
N VAL A 633 26.33 -30.81 -9.98
CA VAL A 633 26.86 -32.12 -10.43
C VAL A 633 28.37 -32.14 -10.50
N LEU A 634 29.02 -31.05 -10.90
CA LEU A 634 30.46 -31.05 -11.18
C LEU A 634 31.28 -31.10 -9.89
N TYR A 635 30.76 -30.57 -8.78
CA TYR A 635 31.41 -30.65 -7.48
C TYR A 635 31.56 -32.08 -6.93
N LEU A 636 30.85 -33.07 -7.49
CA LEU A 636 30.96 -34.48 -7.09
C LEU A 636 32.15 -35.18 -7.78
N LEU A 637 32.83 -34.49 -8.68
CA LEU A 637 33.91 -35.01 -9.51
C LEU A 637 35.25 -34.38 -9.13
N GLU A 638 36.32 -35.15 -9.26
CA GLU A 638 37.67 -34.62 -9.06
C GLU A 638 37.98 -33.52 -10.08
N TYR A 639 38.89 -32.61 -9.71
CA TYR A 639 39.21 -31.43 -10.52
C TYR A 639 39.59 -31.78 -11.97
N PHE A 640 40.33 -32.86 -12.18
CA PHE A 640 40.72 -33.35 -13.50
C PHE A 640 39.53 -33.81 -14.36
N ASP A 641 38.56 -34.49 -13.76
CA ASP A 641 37.36 -34.95 -14.47
C ASP A 641 36.41 -33.79 -14.79
N GLN A 642 36.34 -32.78 -13.92
CA GLN A 642 35.61 -31.54 -14.22
C GLN A 642 36.17 -30.88 -15.49
N GLU A 643 37.49 -30.78 -15.62
CA GLU A 643 38.15 -30.17 -16.79
C GLU A 643 37.88 -30.94 -18.08
N LYS A 644 37.99 -32.28 -18.03
CA LYS A 644 37.66 -33.15 -19.17
C LYS A 644 36.22 -32.99 -19.62
N ILE A 645 35.27 -32.98 -18.69
CA ILE A 645 33.84 -32.84 -19.00
C ILE A 645 33.54 -31.46 -19.59
N LEU A 646 34.09 -30.39 -19.02
CA LEU A 646 33.91 -29.03 -19.54
C LEU A 646 34.48 -28.87 -20.96
N ALA A 647 35.64 -29.48 -21.23
CA ALA A 647 36.20 -29.55 -22.59
C ALA A 647 35.30 -30.36 -23.54
N GLY A 648 34.71 -31.45 -23.05
CA GLY A 648 33.71 -32.25 -23.77
C GLY A 648 32.44 -31.45 -24.10
N PHE A 649 31.94 -30.64 -23.16
CA PHE A 649 30.81 -29.73 -23.39
C PHE A 649 31.14 -28.69 -24.46
N PHE A 650 32.33 -28.10 -24.43
CA PHE A 650 32.76 -27.16 -25.47
C PHE A 650 32.74 -27.79 -26.86
N LYS A 651 33.21 -29.04 -27.00
CA LYS A 651 33.19 -29.78 -28.27
C LYS A 651 31.76 -30.03 -28.76
N ASN A 652 30.83 -30.37 -27.87
CA ASN A 652 29.45 -30.74 -28.21
C ASN A 652 28.49 -29.55 -28.32
N LEU A 653 28.92 -28.31 -28.06
CA LEU A 653 28.10 -27.12 -28.28
C LEU A 653 28.20 -26.58 -29.71
N LEU A 654 27.07 -26.09 -30.23
CA LEU A 654 27.04 -25.27 -31.44
C LEU A 654 27.86 -23.97 -31.24
N PRO A 655 28.45 -23.38 -32.29
CA PRO A 655 28.91 -22.00 -32.25
C PRO A 655 27.76 -21.07 -31.82
N GLY A 656 28.01 -20.19 -30.84
CA GLY A 656 26.98 -19.37 -30.20
C GLY A 656 26.11 -20.11 -29.16
N GLY A 657 26.32 -21.42 -28.97
CA GLY A 657 25.63 -22.22 -27.96
C GLY A 657 26.05 -21.87 -26.54
N VAL A 658 25.16 -22.13 -25.57
CA VAL A 658 25.34 -21.73 -24.17
C VAL A 658 25.54 -22.92 -23.24
N LEU A 659 26.57 -22.86 -22.39
CA LEU A 659 26.79 -23.71 -21.25
C LEU A 659 26.31 -22.97 -19.98
N LEU A 660 25.40 -23.60 -19.23
CA LEU A 660 24.90 -23.09 -17.95
C LEU A 660 25.35 -24.04 -16.84
N ILE A 661 26.22 -23.55 -15.96
CA ILE A 661 26.72 -24.30 -14.81
C ILE A 661 26.18 -23.65 -13.54
N LYS A 662 25.32 -24.36 -12.81
CA LYS A 662 24.83 -23.91 -11.52
C LYS A 662 25.53 -24.69 -10.42
N GLU A 663 26.16 -23.98 -9.49
CA GLU A 663 26.92 -24.56 -8.37
C GLU A 663 26.72 -23.73 -7.09
N THR A 664 27.27 -24.20 -5.98
CA THR A 664 27.41 -23.42 -4.74
C THR A 664 28.83 -22.86 -4.63
N ASP A 665 28.94 -21.58 -4.27
CA ASP A 665 30.23 -20.92 -4.12
C ASP A 665 30.74 -20.98 -2.68
N ILE A 666 32.03 -20.73 -2.49
CA ILE A 666 32.67 -20.67 -1.17
C ILE A 666 32.40 -19.35 -0.43
N ARG A 667 31.72 -18.39 -1.08
CA ARG A 667 31.36 -17.08 -0.52
C ARG A 667 29.87 -16.78 -0.72
N PRO A 668 29.20 -16.11 0.25
CA PRO A 668 29.72 -15.70 1.56
C PRO A 668 29.96 -16.90 2.49
N ARG A 669 31.04 -16.84 3.29
CA ARG A 669 31.55 -17.98 4.07
C ARG A 669 30.53 -18.62 5.02
N TRP A 670 29.64 -17.81 5.61
CA TRP A 670 28.63 -18.32 6.54
C TRP A 670 27.57 -19.18 5.84
N LYS A 671 27.14 -18.82 4.62
CA LYS A 671 26.25 -19.65 3.80
C LYS A 671 26.95 -20.93 3.36
N HIS A 672 28.23 -20.83 3.00
CA HIS A 672 29.04 -21.99 2.63
C HIS A 672 29.20 -22.98 3.80
N LEU A 673 29.40 -22.50 5.03
CA LEU A 673 29.49 -23.34 6.23
C LEU A 673 28.19 -24.13 6.47
N LEU A 674 27.04 -23.47 6.31
CA LEU A 674 25.72 -24.12 6.39
C LEU A 674 25.53 -25.16 5.28
N ASN A 675 25.91 -24.83 4.05
CA ASN A 675 25.87 -25.75 2.90
C ASN A 675 26.73 -27.00 3.16
N LEU A 676 27.95 -26.82 3.68
CA LEU A 676 28.87 -27.90 3.97
C LEU A 676 28.34 -28.81 5.11
N ALA A 677 27.69 -28.23 6.12
CA ALA A 677 27.05 -29.00 7.20
C ALA A 677 25.88 -29.84 6.67
N GLU A 678 25.03 -29.27 5.82
CA GLU A 678 23.90 -29.97 5.20
C GLU A 678 24.36 -31.07 4.24
N GLU A 679 25.32 -30.78 3.35
CA GLU A 679 25.90 -31.77 2.44
C GLU A 679 26.59 -32.89 3.19
N THR A 680 27.34 -32.58 4.27
CA THR A 680 27.96 -33.60 5.13
C THR A 680 26.90 -34.49 5.78
N LEU A 681 25.76 -33.94 6.21
CA LEU A 681 24.64 -34.71 6.73
C LEU A 681 24.00 -35.60 5.66
N ALA A 682 23.76 -35.07 4.47
CA ALA A 682 23.16 -35.80 3.35
C ALA A 682 24.05 -36.96 2.87
N VAL A 683 25.37 -36.77 2.87
CA VAL A 683 26.36 -37.80 2.49
C VAL A 683 26.56 -38.84 3.59
N LYS A 684 26.76 -38.43 4.86
CA LYS A 684 27.11 -39.36 5.95
C LYS A 684 25.92 -40.06 6.60
N VAL A 685 24.72 -39.45 6.58
CA VAL A 685 23.55 -39.95 7.34
C VAL A 685 22.47 -40.53 6.43
N LEU A 686 22.32 -40.01 5.20
CA LEU A 686 21.16 -40.32 4.34
C LEU A 686 21.47 -41.03 3.02
N GLY A 687 22.74 -41.12 2.59
CA GLY A 687 23.17 -41.96 1.47
C GLY A 687 22.63 -41.58 0.08
N PHE A 688 22.25 -40.32 -0.16
CA PHE A 688 21.56 -39.90 -1.39
C PHE A 688 22.47 -39.64 -2.62
N THR A 689 23.80 -39.60 -2.45
CA THR A 689 24.75 -39.25 -3.52
C THR A 689 25.92 -40.24 -3.61
N THR A 690 26.14 -40.80 -4.80
CA THR A 690 27.32 -41.59 -5.15
C THR A 690 28.43 -40.67 -5.68
N GLY A 691 29.41 -40.34 -4.82
CA GLY A 691 30.60 -39.56 -5.20
C GLY A 691 31.76 -39.86 -4.25
N ARG A 692 33.02 -39.81 -4.74
CA ARG A 692 34.23 -40.10 -3.94
C ARG A 692 34.61 -38.96 -2.98
N GLY A 693 34.05 -37.76 -3.16
CA GLY A 693 34.30 -36.56 -2.35
C GLY A 693 33.55 -35.34 -2.87
N ILE A 694 33.66 -34.21 -2.16
CA ILE A 694 33.10 -32.90 -2.54
C ILE A 694 34.27 -31.99 -2.95
N PHE A 695 34.30 -31.56 -4.21
CA PHE A 695 35.38 -30.79 -4.85
C PHE A 695 34.86 -29.46 -5.39
N ILE A 696 34.61 -28.51 -4.49
CA ILE A 696 34.06 -27.18 -4.81
C ILE A 696 35.20 -26.25 -5.24
N ARG A 697 35.13 -25.73 -6.47
CA ARG A 697 36.05 -24.69 -6.98
C ARG A 697 35.57 -23.30 -6.60
N ALA A 698 36.50 -22.42 -6.24
CA ALA A 698 36.21 -21.00 -6.06
C ALA A 698 35.81 -20.34 -7.39
N SER A 699 34.87 -19.39 -7.36
CA SER A 699 34.35 -18.74 -8.57
C SER A 699 35.42 -18.18 -9.52
N ASP A 700 36.48 -17.57 -8.98
CA ASP A 700 37.56 -17.00 -9.80
C ASP A 700 38.36 -18.08 -10.54
N SER A 701 38.58 -19.24 -9.91
CA SER A 701 39.25 -20.38 -10.54
C SER A 701 38.36 -21.03 -11.61
N TYR A 702 37.05 -21.10 -11.34
CA TYR A 702 36.07 -21.63 -12.29
C TYR A 702 35.98 -20.77 -13.56
N MET A 703 35.94 -19.45 -13.40
CA MET A 703 35.88 -18.51 -14.51
C MET A 703 37.14 -18.56 -15.38
N ARG A 704 38.34 -18.70 -14.78
CA ARG A 704 39.59 -18.90 -15.52
C ARG A 704 39.54 -20.19 -16.33
N LEU A 705 39.18 -21.30 -15.71
CA LEU A 705 39.09 -22.59 -16.39
C LEU A 705 38.16 -22.55 -17.62
N LEU A 706 36.98 -21.94 -17.49
CA LEU A 706 36.06 -21.80 -18.62
C LEU A 706 36.68 -20.96 -19.75
N THR A 707 37.42 -19.92 -19.40
CA THR A 707 38.13 -19.06 -20.35
C THR A 707 39.26 -19.83 -21.04
N ASP A 708 40.04 -20.62 -20.30
CA ASP A 708 41.15 -21.43 -20.81
C ASP A 708 40.68 -22.51 -21.79
N ILE A 709 39.48 -23.07 -21.57
CA ILE A 709 38.82 -24.00 -22.50
C ILE A 709 38.34 -23.29 -23.78
N GLY A 710 38.15 -21.97 -23.74
CA GLY A 710 37.75 -21.14 -24.89
C GLY A 710 36.33 -20.58 -24.82
N PHE A 711 35.64 -20.67 -23.68
CA PHE A 711 34.34 -20.03 -23.49
C PHE A 711 34.45 -18.53 -23.22
N GLN A 712 33.45 -17.76 -23.67
CA GLN A 712 33.16 -16.44 -23.12
C GLN A 712 32.20 -16.59 -21.93
N ALA A 713 32.73 -16.52 -20.71
CA ALA A 713 31.99 -16.82 -19.48
C ALA A 713 31.64 -15.57 -18.67
N SER A 714 30.50 -15.63 -17.98
CA SER A 714 30.04 -14.63 -17.01
C SER A 714 29.51 -15.31 -15.75
N LEU A 715 29.75 -14.68 -14.60
CA LEU A 715 29.26 -15.14 -13.30
C LEU A 715 28.04 -14.33 -12.88
N VAL A 716 26.95 -15.02 -12.51
CA VAL A 716 25.74 -14.41 -11.97
C VAL A 716 25.46 -14.98 -10.58
N ARG A 717 25.33 -14.10 -9.59
CA ARG A 717 24.86 -14.45 -8.24
C ARG A 717 23.34 -14.64 -8.27
N ILE A 718 22.88 -15.83 -7.91
CA ILE A 718 21.45 -16.19 -7.93
C ILE A 718 20.96 -16.65 -6.55
N ASP A 719 21.70 -16.32 -5.49
CA ASP A 719 21.45 -16.71 -4.10
C ASP A 719 20.57 -15.72 -3.31
N THR A 720 20.06 -14.66 -3.96
CA THR A 720 19.17 -13.69 -3.31
C THR A 720 17.84 -14.37 -2.94
N GLY A 721 17.54 -14.46 -1.65
CA GLY A 721 16.37 -15.16 -1.13
C GLY A 721 16.59 -16.65 -0.84
N TYR A 722 17.80 -17.17 -1.05
CA TYR A 722 18.19 -18.56 -0.76
C TYR A 722 19.21 -18.63 0.38
N LEU A 723 19.14 -19.72 1.15
CA LEU A 723 20.05 -19.97 2.27
C LEU A 723 21.45 -20.37 1.80
N HIS A 724 21.54 -21.02 0.64
CA HIS A 724 22.79 -21.50 0.06
C HIS A 724 23.42 -20.46 -0.88
N PRO A 725 24.75 -20.44 -1.03
CA PRO A 725 25.49 -19.45 -1.84
C PRO A 725 25.47 -19.82 -3.33
N HIS A 726 24.28 -19.91 -3.94
CA HIS A 726 24.12 -20.26 -5.35
C HIS A 726 24.75 -19.27 -6.33
N VAL A 727 25.51 -19.81 -7.26
CA VAL A 727 26.09 -19.11 -8.41
C VAL A 727 25.71 -19.81 -9.71
N LEU A 728 25.63 -19.02 -10.77
CA LEU A 728 25.41 -19.49 -12.14
C LEU A 728 26.50 -18.94 -13.04
N TYR A 729 27.26 -19.83 -13.65
CA TYR A 729 28.20 -19.50 -14.73
C TYR A 729 27.45 -19.66 -16.06
N ALA A 730 27.33 -18.57 -16.79
CA ALA A 730 26.78 -18.58 -18.15
C ALA A 730 27.93 -18.38 -19.13
N ALA A 731 28.23 -19.42 -19.90
CA ALA A 731 29.37 -19.50 -20.80
C ALA A 731 28.92 -19.72 -22.24
N VAL A 732 29.41 -18.92 -23.18
CA VAL A 732 29.05 -18.99 -24.60
C VAL A 732 30.23 -19.49 -25.42
N LYS A 733 29.99 -20.42 -26.34
CA LYS A 733 30.99 -20.84 -27.33
C LYS A 733 31.09 -19.77 -28.43
N PRO A 734 32.25 -19.11 -28.64
CA PRO A 734 32.38 -18.06 -29.66
C PRO A 734 32.03 -18.56 -31.07
N SER A 735 31.43 -17.69 -31.88
CA SER A 735 31.23 -17.95 -33.32
C SER A 735 32.50 -17.58 -34.10
N ALA A 736 32.85 -18.36 -35.11
CA ALA A 736 34.09 -18.18 -35.89
C ALA A 736 34.18 -16.86 -36.69
N SER A 737 33.12 -16.04 -36.75
CA SER A 737 33.01 -14.84 -37.60
C SER A 737 33.38 -13.50 -36.93
N GLY A 738 33.95 -13.50 -35.71
CA GLY A 738 34.18 -12.27 -34.94
C GLY A 738 35.54 -11.57 -35.12
N LYS A 739 36.39 -11.97 -36.08
CA LYS A 739 37.76 -11.43 -36.21
C LYS A 739 37.95 -10.27 -37.20
N GLU A 740 36.89 -9.75 -37.82
CA GLU A 740 36.98 -8.54 -38.65
C GLU A 740 35.97 -7.49 -38.19
N LYS A 741 36.45 -6.58 -37.32
CA LYS A 741 36.14 -5.14 -37.31
C LYS A 741 36.82 -4.49 -36.10
N THR A 742 38.11 -4.26 -36.24
CA THR A 742 38.85 -3.24 -35.49
C THR A 742 39.74 -2.50 -36.48
N THR A 743 39.21 -1.39 -37.02
CA THR A 743 39.91 -0.15 -37.37
C THR A 743 38.93 0.98 -37.15
#